data_AF-A0A7L2I0Y2-F1
#
_entry.id   AF-A0A7L2I0Y2-F1
#
_cell.length_a   1.000
_cell.length_b   1.000
_cell.length_c   1.000
_cell.angle_alpha   90.00
_cell.angle_beta   90.00
_cell.angle_gamma   90.00
#
_symmetry.space_group_name_H-M   'P 1'
#
loop_
_entity.id
_entity.type
_entity.pdbx_description
1 polymer ?
#
loop_
_entity_poly.entity_id
_entity_poly.type
_entity_poly.pdbx_seq_one_letter_code
_entity_poly.pdbx_strand_id
1 'polypeptide(L)'
;MCGNSNGNPLDDALMPDGNLAQNAVELGQSWKVLKSHRCWDSCSGDCRLCRWHEIKKYTGETSCGLLTQRSGPFKSCHATINPNSYLKTCTHNLCMNDGLHAMLCQAFKSYADDCQEAGITVSDWRTLARCPFSCPKNSNYTACGTACPATCNNGALPSDCDASACVETCKCEEGFVFDANKCIPPSECGCVYDGRLHGLHEEFWGDSTCTKRCVCDAKYRRAVCQSASCRAGEECRVEDGIQDCYPKSYGTCTAFSATHYESFDGRKFVFQGTCMYQFTGLCEKRQGLADFQVLVQNGRQDDKSLSSIALVMVKVYGKNIVISQEHPGKMTINDQLVNLPYHQRDRKIFIYRDGQEAVVETDFGLTVTYDWKSQVTVSVPNAYANTLCGLCGNYNGNTGDEMMMKNGQVTSNSDAFGHSWKVTDIPGCVELSKVECPAIMTVLQKQEVSKMGCGIIPQVDGPFRACHAHVDATQYFQNCVHDVCLFPRQEGVICQTIARYAAACQAAGVTVEKWRTDDFCSISCPANSHYEICSRSCWQTCSSIYTRMTCSEQCREGCVCNEGFVLSGDECVPISQCGCLHQGFYYKVKETFFPTKQEKCQCQAGGTVDCQKISCPGGIEGKIIDGVFQCPPATLGACVATGDRNYMSFDGTAFNISGTCSYILTETCTNDNVKPFVVKIKKDPRQKRKVSGIQALSVEVYGLTLTLTRGRRGEVMVDSIFHHLPAILSNGRVQVHQHGMGVLLQTDFGLVIRYDLLRHVTVTVPQSYQGHLCGLCGNYNGQHKDDFRLPNGQQAPNAMVFGSAWKTPGASCSDECPKSDCPVCTEEKKVVFQKPDYCGILTLPKGPFDSCHHLINPALYFQACLHDLCLTEGDTRVLCQSIQSYATTCQDAGVIIEAWRKPSFCPLRCPANSNYSLCTNVCVNSCAGLVDASKCPKTCIEGCHCEKGYIFDGHGCVPKDKCGCFVDGKYYKLHESVLKDNCRQRCTCVPGKGLTCSSHSCTDDETCEIRDGVLGC
;
A
#
# COMPACT_ATOMS: atom_id res chain seq x y z
N MET A 1 -21.49 -41.93 -18.84
CA MET A 1 -21.38 -41.51 -17.42
C MET A 1 -22.72 -41.51 -16.70
N CYS A 2 -23.80 -40.96 -17.27
CA CYS A 2 -25.11 -40.92 -16.61
C CYS A 2 -25.97 -42.20 -16.77
N GLY A 3 -25.33 -43.36 -16.96
CA GLY A 3 -26.05 -44.61 -17.23
C GLY A 3 -26.67 -44.71 -18.63
N ASN A 4 -27.51 -45.73 -18.82
CA ASN A 4 -28.18 -46.04 -20.09
C ASN A 4 -29.69 -45.77 -20.06
N SER A 5 -30.22 -45.28 -18.92
CA SER A 5 -31.61 -44.86 -18.73
C SER A 5 -32.66 -45.96 -18.98
N ASN A 6 -32.30 -47.24 -18.83
CA ASN A 6 -33.21 -48.38 -19.02
C ASN A 6 -33.99 -48.76 -17.73
N GLY A 7 -33.74 -48.07 -16.62
CA GLY A 7 -34.35 -48.32 -15.32
C GLY A 7 -33.71 -49.45 -14.49
N ASN A 8 -32.60 -50.04 -14.95
CA ASN A 8 -31.83 -51.05 -14.24
C ASN A 8 -30.52 -50.47 -13.68
N PRO A 9 -30.45 -50.14 -12.38
CA PRO A 9 -29.25 -49.52 -11.81
C PRO A 9 -28.01 -50.42 -11.81
N LEU A 10 -28.16 -51.72 -12.09
CA LEU A 10 -27.03 -52.66 -12.14
C LEU A 10 -26.20 -52.55 -13.42
N ASP A 11 -26.72 -51.90 -14.47
CA ASP A 11 -26.04 -51.76 -15.76
C ASP A 11 -25.72 -50.31 -16.15
N ASP A 12 -25.90 -49.37 -15.23
CA ASP A 12 -25.55 -47.95 -15.44
C ASP A 12 -24.03 -47.70 -15.52
N ALA A 13 -23.19 -48.68 -15.15
CA ALA A 13 -21.74 -48.64 -15.26
C ALA A 13 -21.19 -49.34 -16.52
N LEU A 14 -22.00 -49.43 -17.58
CA LEU A 14 -21.56 -49.98 -18.86
C LEU A 14 -20.52 -49.08 -19.55
N MET A 15 -19.45 -49.69 -20.02
CA MET A 15 -18.45 -49.11 -20.91
C MET A 15 -18.91 -49.22 -22.38
N PRO A 16 -18.27 -48.50 -23.32
CA PRO A 16 -18.66 -48.53 -24.74
C PRO A 16 -18.56 -49.91 -25.41
N ASP A 17 -17.77 -50.82 -24.82
CA ASP A 17 -17.60 -52.20 -25.28
C ASP A 17 -18.70 -53.16 -24.76
N GLY A 18 -19.63 -52.67 -23.93
CA GLY A 18 -20.72 -53.45 -23.36
C GLY A 18 -20.36 -54.20 -22.06
N ASN A 19 -19.14 -54.05 -21.54
CA ASN A 19 -18.74 -54.60 -20.26
C ASN A 19 -19.04 -53.63 -19.10
N LEU A 20 -19.25 -54.17 -17.90
CA LEU A 20 -19.36 -53.36 -16.68
C LEU A 20 -17.97 -52.93 -16.21
N ALA A 21 -17.80 -51.64 -15.96
CA ALA A 21 -16.59 -51.10 -15.34
C ALA A 21 -16.46 -51.62 -13.89
N GLN A 22 -15.24 -51.98 -13.47
CA GLN A 22 -14.97 -52.45 -12.12
C GLN A 22 -14.93 -51.30 -11.10
N ASN A 23 -14.68 -50.08 -11.55
CA ASN A 23 -14.68 -48.89 -10.71
C ASN A 23 -14.99 -47.62 -11.53
N ALA A 24 -15.24 -46.52 -10.82
CA ALA A 24 -15.62 -45.25 -11.44
C ALA A 24 -14.52 -44.64 -12.32
N VAL A 25 -13.23 -44.90 -12.03
CA VAL A 25 -12.11 -44.40 -12.83
C VAL A 25 -12.09 -45.08 -14.20
N GLU A 26 -12.22 -46.41 -14.21
CA GLU A 26 -12.31 -47.21 -15.44
C GLU A 26 -13.54 -46.80 -16.27
N LEU A 27 -14.69 -46.59 -15.62
CA LEU A 27 -15.89 -46.09 -16.30
C LEU A 27 -15.64 -44.73 -16.96
N GLY A 28 -15.05 -43.78 -16.23
CA GLY A 28 -14.72 -42.45 -16.75
C GLY A 28 -13.73 -42.48 -17.91
N GLN A 29 -12.69 -43.32 -17.81
CA GLN A 29 -11.69 -43.53 -18.87
C GLN A 29 -12.32 -44.06 -20.15
N SER A 30 -13.22 -45.03 -20.03
CA SER A 30 -13.83 -45.71 -21.17
C SER A 30 -14.65 -44.78 -22.07
N TRP A 31 -15.25 -43.71 -21.51
CA TRP A 31 -16.12 -42.76 -22.22
C TRP A 31 -15.41 -41.45 -22.63
N LYS A 32 -14.08 -41.40 -22.62
CA LYS A 32 -13.27 -40.20 -22.91
C LYS A 32 -13.28 -39.84 -24.40
N VAL A 33 -13.53 -38.56 -24.72
CA VAL A 33 -13.82 -38.10 -26.11
C VAL A 33 -12.59 -37.49 -26.83
N LEU A 34 -11.49 -37.16 -26.15
CA LEU A 34 -10.28 -36.58 -26.76
C LEU A 34 -8.95 -37.05 -26.10
N LYS A 35 -7.94 -37.42 -26.91
CA LYS A 35 -6.56 -37.64 -26.45
C LYS A 35 -5.80 -36.31 -26.36
N SER A 36 -6.05 -35.56 -25.28
CA SER A 36 -5.10 -34.54 -24.82
C SER A 36 -4.08 -35.21 -23.89
N HIS A 37 -2.78 -35.02 -24.12
CA HIS A 37 -1.68 -35.50 -23.24
C HIS A 37 -1.66 -34.80 -21.85
N ARG A 38 -2.76 -34.14 -21.48
CA ARG A 38 -2.86 -33.13 -20.41
C ARG A 38 -4.04 -33.37 -19.48
N CYS A 39 -4.81 -34.45 -19.68
CA CYS A 39 -5.84 -34.90 -18.75
C CYS A 39 -5.44 -36.25 -18.14
N TRP A 40 -5.23 -36.25 -16.83
CA TRP A 40 -4.99 -37.46 -16.04
C TRP A 40 -6.33 -38.03 -15.60
N ASP A 41 -6.53 -39.32 -15.82
CA ASP A 41 -7.78 -39.99 -15.48
C ASP A 41 -7.80 -40.46 -14.02
N SER A 42 -6.65 -40.37 -13.32
CA SER A 42 -6.45 -40.76 -11.92
C SER A 42 -5.36 -39.89 -11.28
N CYS A 43 -5.28 -39.87 -9.95
CA CYS A 43 -4.17 -39.22 -9.24
C CYS A 43 -2.86 -40.01 -9.47
N SER A 44 -1.74 -39.30 -9.61
CA SER A 44 -0.41 -39.92 -9.71
C SER A 44 0.13 -40.27 -8.31
N GLY A 45 -0.40 -41.32 -7.69
CA GLY A 45 -0.01 -41.77 -6.33
C GLY A 45 -1.19 -42.14 -5.44
N ASP A 46 -1.00 -42.07 -4.11
CA ASP A 46 -2.09 -42.24 -3.13
C ASP A 46 -3.04 -41.04 -3.20
N CYS A 47 -4.17 -41.18 -3.89
CA CYS A 47 -5.23 -40.16 -3.86
C CYS A 47 -5.59 -39.85 -2.39
N ARG A 48 -5.75 -38.56 -2.05
CA ARG A 48 -6.19 -38.15 -0.72
C ARG A 48 -7.45 -38.95 -0.32
N LEU A 49 -7.38 -39.61 0.83
CA LEU A 49 -8.51 -40.33 1.43
C LEU A 49 -9.00 -39.56 2.66
N CYS A 50 -10.31 -39.56 2.87
CA CYS A 50 -10.90 -38.94 4.05
C CYS A 50 -10.53 -39.69 5.31
N ARG A 51 -9.84 -39.01 6.22
CA ARG A 51 -9.49 -39.60 7.50
C ARG A 51 -10.74 -39.70 8.37
N TRP A 52 -10.77 -40.70 9.23
CA TRP A 52 -11.94 -40.99 10.07
C TRP A 52 -12.41 -39.78 10.92
N HIS A 53 -11.48 -38.97 11.42
CA HIS A 53 -11.82 -37.77 12.19
C HIS A 53 -12.46 -36.66 11.34
N GLU A 54 -12.06 -36.50 10.07
CA GLU A 54 -12.68 -35.56 9.13
C GLU A 54 -14.10 -36.01 8.78
N ILE A 55 -14.28 -37.30 8.52
CA ILE A 55 -15.61 -37.89 8.28
C ILE A 55 -16.51 -37.60 9.48
N LYS A 56 -16.04 -37.86 10.71
CA LYS A 56 -16.80 -37.59 11.94
C LYS A 56 -17.11 -36.11 12.14
N LYS A 57 -16.18 -35.22 11.79
CA LYS A 57 -16.36 -33.76 11.87
C LYS A 57 -17.45 -33.30 10.89
N TYR A 58 -17.35 -33.69 9.63
CA TYR A 58 -18.24 -33.20 8.57
C TYR A 58 -19.61 -33.87 8.56
N THR A 59 -19.76 -35.05 9.16
CA THR A 59 -21.08 -35.69 9.37
C THR A 59 -21.88 -35.07 10.52
N GLY A 60 -21.30 -34.15 11.30
CA GLY A 60 -22.00 -33.43 12.37
C GLY A 60 -23.12 -32.50 11.88
N GLU A 61 -24.07 -32.17 12.76
CA GLU A 61 -25.27 -31.37 12.42
C GLU A 61 -24.96 -29.92 11.97
N THR A 62 -23.82 -29.37 12.38
CA THR A 62 -23.34 -28.04 11.95
C THR A 62 -22.64 -28.06 10.58
N SER A 63 -22.57 -29.21 9.93
CA SER A 63 -21.99 -29.43 8.60
C SER A 63 -22.93 -30.33 7.80
N CYS A 64 -22.46 -31.35 7.09
CA CYS A 64 -23.29 -32.17 6.21
C CYS A 64 -24.44 -32.89 6.94
N GLY A 65 -24.35 -33.09 8.26
CA GLY A 65 -25.40 -33.73 9.05
C GLY A 65 -26.76 -33.00 8.99
N LEU A 66 -26.78 -31.70 8.67
CA LEU A 66 -28.00 -30.93 8.46
C LEU A 66 -28.91 -31.57 7.38
N LEU A 67 -28.32 -32.24 6.37
CA LEU A 67 -29.06 -32.96 5.32
C LEU A 67 -29.94 -34.08 5.89
N THR A 68 -29.56 -34.68 7.01
CA THR A 68 -30.22 -35.84 7.61
C THR A 68 -30.95 -35.53 8.91
N GLN A 69 -30.92 -34.28 9.37
CA GLN A 69 -31.48 -33.90 10.66
C GLN A 69 -33.00 -34.05 10.66
N ARG A 70 -33.55 -34.81 11.61
CA ARG A 70 -34.98 -35.18 11.68
C ARG A 70 -35.93 -33.99 11.86
N SER A 71 -35.44 -32.89 12.40
CA SER A 71 -36.17 -31.62 12.58
C SER A 71 -35.49 -30.47 11.83
N GLY A 72 -34.62 -30.79 10.86
CA GLY A 72 -33.90 -29.81 10.05
C GLY A 72 -34.71 -29.31 8.86
N PRO A 73 -34.13 -28.39 8.07
CA PRO A 73 -34.85 -27.70 6.99
C PRO A 73 -35.25 -28.62 5.83
N PHE A 74 -34.60 -29.78 5.70
CA PHE A 74 -34.85 -30.77 4.64
C PHE A 74 -35.77 -31.94 5.05
N LYS A 75 -36.32 -31.93 6.27
CA LYS A 75 -37.12 -33.04 6.82
C LYS A 75 -38.23 -33.50 5.87
N SER A 76 -38.93 -32.57 5.23
CA SER A 76 -40.04 -32.84 4.31
C SER A 76 -39.61 -33.67 3.09
N CYS A 77 -38.33 -33.65 2.73
CA CYS A 77 -37.80 -34.30 1.53
C CYS A 77 -37.32 -35.74 1.77
N HIS A 78 -36.96 -36.09 3.01
CA HIS A 78 -36.33 -37.37 3.34
C HIS A 78 -37.13 -38.61 2.94
N ALA A 79 -38.46 -38.50 2.91
CA ALA A 79 -39.36 -39.59 2.53
C ALA A 79 -39.35 -39.88 1.02
N THR A 80 -39.05 -38.88 0.20
CA THR A 80 -39.06 -38.98 -1.27
C THR A 80 -37.65 -39.17 -1.81
N ILE A 81 -36.68 -38.40 -1.29
CA ILE A 81 -35.29 -38.44 -1.74
C ILE A 81 -34.41 -38.79 -0.55
N ASN A 82 -33.69 -39.90 -0.65
CA ASN A 82 -32.84 -40.40 0.43
C ASN A 82 -31.61 -39.47 0.62
N PRO A 83 -31.45 -38.82 1.79
CA PRO A 83 -30.35 -37.87 2.01
C PRO A 83 -28.97 -38.53 2.16
N ASN A 84 -28.88 -39.86 2.30
CA ASN A 84 -27.62 -40.54 2.64
C ASN A 84 -26.55 -40.45 1.54
N SER A 85 -26.94 -40.48 0.27
CA SER A 85 -26.01 -40.28 -0.86
C SER A 85 -25.43 -38.86 -0.83
N TYR A 86 -26.29 -37.85 -0.65
CA TYR A 86 -25.89 -36.45 -0.53
C TYR A 86 -25.02 -36.20 0.71
N LEU A 87 -25.31 -36.83 1.84
CA LEU A 87 -24.47 -36.77 3.05
C LEU A 87 -23.07 -37.32 2.76
N LYS A 88 -22.96 -38.47 2.09
CA LYS A 88 -21.67 -39.07 1.73
C LYS A 88 -20.89 -38.17 0.76
N THR A 89 -21.54 -37.68 -0.28
CA THR A 89 -20.93 -36.77 -1.27
C THR A 89 -20.52 -35.45 -0.62
N CYS A 90 -21.37 -34.85 0.21
CA CYS A 90 -21.07 -33.64 0.97
C CYS A 90 -19.84 -33.84 1.88
N THR A 91 -19.80 -34.94 2.63
CA THR A 91 -18.68 -35.26 3.54
C THR A 91 -17.39 -35.45 2.74
N HIS A 92 -17.47 -36.18 1.62
CA HIS A 92 -16.33 -36.38 0.73
C HIS A 92 -15.84 -35.06 0.13
N ASN A 93 -16.73 -34.23 -0.40
CA ASN A 93 -16.38 -32.93 -0.98
C ASN A 93 -15.76 -32.00 0.06
N LEU A 94 -16.30 -31.93 1.27
CA LEU A 94 -15.67 -31.14 2.34
C LEU A 94 -14.31 -31.70 2.73
N CYS A 95 -14.17 -33.02 2.83
CA CYS A 95 -12.88 -33.63 3.11
C CYS A 95 -11.84 -33.34 2.01
N MET A 96 -12.20 -33.48 0.74
CA MET A 96 -11.28 -33.22 -0.38
C MET A 96 -10.92 -31.75 -0.52
N ASN A 97 -11.76 -30.85 0.01
CA ASN A 97 -11.55 -29.40 -0.03
C ASN A 97 -11.30 -28.81 1.38
N ASP A 98 -10.76 -29.59 2.32
CA ASP A 98 -10.36 -29.17 3.67
C ASP A 98 -11.47 -28.48 4.51
N GLY A 99 -12.73 -28.66 4.16
CA GLY A 99 -13.88 -28.05 4.82
C GLY A 99 -14.30 -26.71 4.22
N LEU A 100 -13.93 -26.42 2.96
CA LEU A 100 -14.36 -25.23 2.24
C LEU A 100 -15.88 -25.06 2.28
N HIS A 101 -16.33 -23.96 2.89
CA HIS A 101 -17.76 -23.71 3.13
C HIS A 101 -18.60 -23.63 1.85
N ALA A 102 -18.02 -23.15 0.75
CA ALA A 102 -18.69 -23.14 -0.55
C ALA A 102 -19.14 -24.54 -1.01
N MET A 103 -18.35 -25.58 -0.71
CA MET A 103 -18.71 -26.98 -1.02
C MET A 103 -19.88 -27.47 -0.15
N LEU A 104 -19.99 -27.01 1.09
CA LEU A 104 -21.14 -27.28 1.96
C LEU A 104 -22.40 -26.65 1.36
N CYS A 105 -22.31 -25.37 0.99
CA CYS A 105 -23.44 -24.65 0.38
C CYS A 105 -23.88 -25.28 -0.95
N GLN A 106 -22.94 -25.73 -1.77
CA GLN A 106 -23.24 -26.41 -3.02
C GLN A 106 -23.91 -27.77 -2.78
N ALA A 107 -23.43 -28.56 -1.80
CA ALA A 107 -24.05 -29.84 -1.48
C ALA A 107 -25.48 -29.70 -0.95
N PHE A 108 -25.72 -28.71 -0.08
CA PHE A 108 -27.07 -28.39 0.39
C PHE A 108 -27.96 -27.88 -0.74
N LYS A 109 -27.43 -27.04 -1.62
CA LYS A 109 -28.15 -26.58 -2.80
C LYS A 109 -28.58 -27.74 -3.69
N SER A 110 -27.67 -28.67 -4.03
CA SER A 110 -28.02 -29.81 -4.88
C SER A 110 -29.16 -30.64 -4.28
N TYR A 111 -29.13 -30.92 -2.98
CA TYR A 111 -30.24 -31.64 -2.35
C TYR A 111 -31.52 -30.81 -2.31
N ALA A 112 -31.44 -29.50 -2.03
CA ALA A 112 -32.58 -28.60 -2.06
C ALA A 112 -33.25 -28.55 -3.44
N ASP A 113 -32.44 -28.46 -4.50
CA ASP A 113 -32.89 -28.39 -5.89
C ASP A 113 -33.65 -29.69 -6.27
N ASP A 114 -33.10 -30.86 -5.95
CA ASP A 114 -33.76 -32.15 -6.22
C ASP A 114 -35.08 -32.29 -5.42
N CYS A 115 -35.11 -31.81 -4.17
CA CYS A 115 -36.34 -31.78 -3.37
C CYS A 115 -37.42 -30.90 -4.00
N GLN A 116 -37.02 -29.74 -4.53
CA GLN A 116 -37.93 -28.81 -5.20
C GLN A 116 -38.44 -29.35 -6.53
N GLU A 117 -37.59 -30.03 -7.30
CA GLU A 117 -37.97 -30.73 -8.53
C GLU A 117 -39.00 -31.84 -8.25
N ALA A 118 -38.90 -32.51 -7.10
CA ALA A 118 -39.92 -33.43 -6.61
C ALA A 118 -41.20 -32.77 -6.06
N GLY A 119 -41.32 -31.44 -6.15
CA GLY A 119 -42.48 -30.66 -5.70
C GLY A 119 -42.54 -30.42 -4.18
N ILE A 120 -41.43 -30.61 -3.47
CA ILE A 120 -41.37 -30.52 -2.00
C ILE A 120 -40.82 -29.15 -1.59
N THR A 121 -41.57 -28.43 -0.75
CA THR A 121 -41.10 -27.18 -0.17
C THR A 121 -40.05 -27.44 0.92
N VAL A 122 -38.87 -26.82 0.76
CA VAL A 122 -37.76 -26.85 1.71
C VAL A 122 -37.82 -25.60 2.59
N SER A 123 -37.60 -25.76 3.90
CA SER A 123 -37.54 -24.62 4.84
C SER A 123 -36.23 -23.83 4.68
N ASP A 124 -36.10 -22.68 5.34
CA ASP A 124 -34.90 -21.82 5.22
C ASP A 124 -33.62 -22.51 5.73
N TRP A 125 -32.92 -23.18 4.82
CA TRP A 125 -31.63 -23.80 5.08
C TRP A 125 -30.47 -22.80 4.95
N ARG A 126 -30.65 -21.71 4.20
CA ARG A 126 -29.57 -20.76 3.87
C ARG A 126 -29.12 -19.97 5.08
N THR A 127 -30.06 -19.48 5.88
CA THR A 127 -29.72 -18.76 7.12
C THR A 127 -29.05 -19.71 8.12
N LEU A 128 -29.57 -20.93 8.26
CA LEU A 128 -29.04 -21.94 9.18
C LEU A 128 -27.62 -22.38 8.79
N ALA A 129 -27.38 -22.59 7.50
CA ALA A 129 -26.09 -23.01 6.95
C ALA A 129 -25.11 -21.86 6.72
N ARG A 130 -25.52 -20.59 6.92
CA ARG A 130 -24.75 -19.39 6.53
C ARG A 130 -24.32 -19.44 5.06
N CYS A 131 -25.28 -19.75 4.19
CA CYS A 131 -25.12 -19.83 2.74
C CYS A 131 -25.96 -18.73 2.08
N PRO A 132 -25.59 -17.44 2.24
CA PRO A 132 -26.38 -16.32 1.74
C PRO A 132 -26.57 -16.40 0.23
N PHE A 133 -27.76 -16.04 -0.24
CA PHE A 133 -28.08 -15.93 -1.66
C PHE A 133 -28.16 -14.46 -2.05
N SER A 134 -27.22 -14.01 -2.87
CA SER A 134 -27.16 -12.62 -3.30
C SER A 134 -28.09 -12.40 -4.49
N CYS A 135 -29.04 -11.47 -4.34
CA CYS A 135 -29.94 -11.08 -5.41
C CYS A 135 -29.50 -9.77 -6.09
N PRO A 136 -29.73 -9.62 -7.41
CA PRO A 136 -29.49 -8.37 -8.09
C PRO A 136 -30.40 -7.26 -7.52
N LYS A 137 -30.01 -6.01 -7.75
CA LYS A 137 -30.81 -4.84 -7.35
C LYS A 137 -32.22 -4.94 -7.94
N ASN A 138 -33.22 -4.45 -7.20
CA ASN A 138 -34.66 -4.50 -7.54
C ASN A 138 -35.21 -5.94 -7.62
N SER A 139 -34.69 -6.83 -6.80
CA SER A 139 -35.17 -8.21 -6.69
C SER A 139 -35.01 -8.73 -5.28
N ASN A 140 -35.89 -9.65 -4.90
CA ASN A 140 -35.89 -10.26 -3.59
C ASN A 140 -35.74 -11.77 -3.71
N TYR A 141 -34.94 -12.34 -2.82
CA TYR A 141 -34.77 -13.79 -2.72
C TYR A 141 -36.11 -14.46 -2.41
N THR A 142 -36.41 -15.54 -3.13
CA THR A 142 -37.52 -16.43 -2.82
C THR A 142 -37.05 -17.88 -2.86
N ALA A 143 -37.42 -18.65 -1.84
CA ALA A 143 -37.15 -20.08 -1.80
C ALA A 143 -38.00 -20.87 -2.82
N CYS A 144 -39.06 -20.28 -3.36
CA CYS A 144 -40.01 -20.94 -4.27
C CYS A 144 -40.58 -19.87 -5.21
N GLY A 145 -39.85 -19.57 -6.29
CA GLY A 145 -40.25 -18.67 -7.36
C GLY A 145 -40.63 -19.42 -8.64
N THR A 146 -41.11 -18.67 -9.63
CA THR A 146 -41.38 -19.24 -10.96
C THR A 146 -40.06 -19.57 -11.67
N ALA A 147 -39.99 -20.73 -12.32
CA ALA A 147 -38.88 -21.07 -13.24
C ALA A 147 -38.91 -20.21 -14.52
N CYS A 148 -40.06 -19.60 -14.79
CA CYS A 148 -40.31 -18.70 -15.91
C CYS A 148 -40.61 -17.29 -15.40
N PRO A 149 -39.61 -16.51 -14.95
CA PRO A 149 -39.83 -15.11 -14.61
C PRO A 149 -40.22 -14.31 -15.86
N ALA A 150 -40.94 -13.20 -15.68
CA ALA A 150 -41.14 -12.25 -16.76
C ALA A 150 -39.77 -11.73 -17.23
N THR A 151 -39.50 -11.81 -18.53
CA THR A 151 -38.24 -11.38 -19.16
C THR A 151 -38.51 -10.32 -20.22
N CYS A 152 -37.43 -9.71 -20.72
CA CYS A 152 -37.50 -8.80 -21.85
C CYS A 152 -37.91 -9.46 -23.18
N ASN A 153 -38.04 -10.79 -23.23
CA ASN A 153 -38.53 -11.54 -24.39
C ASN A 153 -39.62 -12.55 -23.98
N ASN A 154 -40.71 -12.07 -23.37
CA ASN A 154 -41.83 -12.91 -22.93
C ASN A 154 -42.46 -13.76 -24.06
N GLY A 155 -42.33 -13.36 -25.33
CA GLY A 155 -42.83 -14.14 -26.47
C GLY A 155 -42.03 -15.43 -26.73
N ALA A 156 -40.84 -15.57 -26.15
CA ALA A 156 -40.02 -16.78 -26.21
C ALA A 156 -40.26 -17.74 -25.03
N LEU A 157 -41.20 -17.41 -24.13
CA LEU A 157 -41.56 -18.30 -23.02
C LEU A 157 -42.25 -19.56 -23.56
N PRO A 158 -41.86 -20.76 -23.09
CA PRO A 158 -42.58 -21.99 -23.39
C PRO A 158 -44.05 -21.90 -22.96
N SER A 159 -44.95 -22.50 -23.75
CA SER A 159 -46.39 -22.52 -23.47
C SER A 159 -46.75 -23.22 -22.14
N ASP A 160 -45.85 -24.08 -21.63
CA ASP A 160 -46.08 -24.92 -20.45
C ASP A 160 -45.56 -24.28 -19.14
N CYS A 161 -45.23 -22.99 -19.13
CA CYS A 161 -44.66 -22.33 -17.94
C CYS A 161 -45.57 -22.39 -16.69
N ASP A 162 -46.89 -22.40 -16.87
CA ASP A 162 -47.86 -22.50 -15.75
C ASP A 162 -47.80 -23.86 -15.02
N ALA A 163 -47.17 -24.88 -15.61
CA ALA A 163 -46.99 -26.21 -15.03
C ALA A 163 -45.60 -26.43 -14.38
N SER A 164 -44.73 -25.42 -14.38
CA SER A 164 -43.35 -25.56 -13.89
C SER A 164 -43.26 -25.64 -12.35
N ALA A 165 -42.42 -26.55 -11.86
CA ALA A 165 -42.11 -26.68 -10.43
C ALA A 165 -41.45 -25.39 -9.90
N CYS A 166 -41.68 -25.06 -8.63
CA CYS A 166 -41.07 -23.85 -8.08
C CYS A 166 -39.58 -24.03 -7.88
N VAL A 167 -38.81 -22.98 -8.22
CA VAL A 167 -37.36 -22.97 -8.12
C VAL A 167 -36.90 -21.89 -7.17
N GLU A 168 -35.86 -22.17 -6.40
CA GLU A 168 -35.16 -21.16 -5.62
C GLU A 168 -34.51 -20.12 -6.54
N THR A 169 -34.91 -18.84 -6.42
CA THR A 169 -34.47 -17.79 -7.35
C THR A 169 -34.58 -16.38 -6.76
N CYS A 170 -34.08 -15.38 -7.48
CA CYS A 170 -34.38 -13.97 -7.20
C CYS A 170 -35.59 -13.54 -8.00
N LYS A 171 -36.68 -13.23 -7.30
CA LYS A 171 -37.88 -12.69 -7.93
C LYS A 171 -37.70 -11.18 -8.12
N CYS A 172 -37.77 -10.71 -9.37
CA CYS A 172 -37.82 -9.28 -9.64
C CYS A 172 -39.00 -8.63 -8.93
N GLU A 173 -38.77 -7.43 -8.41
CA GLU A 173 -39.82 -6.62 -7.80
C GLU A 173 -40.88 -6.21 -8.82
N GLU A 174 -42.07 -5.83 -8.34
CA GLU A 174 -43.15 -5.42 -9.22
C GLU A 174 -42.74 -4.23 -10.09
N GLY A 175 -43.06 -4.30 -11.39
CA GLY A 175 -42.63 -3.30 -12.38
C GLY A 175 -41.24 -3.54 -12.98
N PHE A 176 -40.56 -4.63 -12.63
CA PHE A 176 -39.27 -5.04 -13.21
C PHE A 176 -39.37 -6.41 -13.89
N VAL A 177 -38.51 -6.64 -14.88
CA VAL A 177 -38.35 -7.90 -15.61
C VAL A 177 -36.91 -8.37 -15.57
N PHE A 178 -36.70 -9.68 -15.66
CA PHE A 178 -35.38 -10.29 -15.59
C PHE A 178 -34.68 -10.25 -16.96
N ASP A 179 -33.48 -9.69 -17.01
CA ASP A 179 -32.63 -9.65 -18.19
C ASP A 179 -31.14 -9.71 -17.79
N ALA A 180 -30.38 -10.64 -18.39
CA ALA A 180 -28.94 -10.82 -18.16
C ALA A 180 -28.49 -10.75 -16.68
N ASN A 181 -29.14 -11.52 -15.79
CA ASN A 181 -28.90 -11.55 -14.33
C ASN A 181 -29.22 -10.25 -13.57
N LYS A 182 -30.06 -9.37 -14.13
CA LYS A 182 -30.51 -8.14 -13.48
C LYS A 182 -32.03 -8.01 -13.59
N CYS A 183 -32.62 -7.31 -12.63
CA CYS A 183 -34.02 -6.90 -12.71
C CYS A 183 -34.07 -5.44 -13.17
N ILE A 184 -34.49 -5.26 -14.41
CA ILE A 184 -34.54 -3.96 -15.09
C ILE A 184 -36.00 -3.57 -15.38
N PRO A 185 -36.32 -2.27 -15.43
CA PRO A 185 -37.64 -1.83 -15.90
C PRO A 185 -37.93 -2.36 -17.31
N PRO A 186 -39.18 -2.69 -17.67
CA PRO A 186 -39.55 -3.05 -19.04
C PRO A 186 -39.15 -2.01 -20.09
N SER A 187 -39.10 -0.73 -19.69
CA SER A 187 -38.60 0.36 -20.52
C SER A 187 -37.09 0.30 -20.77
N GLU A 188 -36.34 -0.61 -20.15
CA GLU A 188 -34.92 -0.83 -20.41
C GLU A 188 -34.67 -2.11 -21.23
N CYS A 189 -35.72 -2.86 -21.56
CA CYS A 189 -35.60 -4.04 -22.42
C CYS A 189 -35.07 -3.69 -23.81
N GLY A 190 -34.19 -4.54 -24.33
CA GLY A 190 -33.66 -4.37 -25.67
C GLY A 190 -34.63 -4.79 -26.76
N CYS A 191 -34.15 -5.51 -27.77
CA CYS A 191 -34.91 -5.84 -28.97
C CYS A 191 -34.53 -7.23 -29.48
N VAL A 192 -35.46 -7.83 -30.21
CA VAL A 192 -35.26 -9.15 -30.83
C VAL A 192 -34.82 -8.97 -32.27
N TYR A 193 -33.72 -9.61 -32.65
CA TYR A 193 -33.23 -9.68 -34.03
C TYR A 193 -32.86 -11.13 -34.36
N ASP A 194 -33.43 -11.65 -35.46
CA ASP A 194 -33.26 -13.05 -35.89
C ASP A 194 -33.47 -14.09 -34.77
N GLY A 195 -34.52 -13.88 -33.97
CA GLY A 195 -34.88 -14.75 -32.85
C GLY A 195 -34.02 -14.59 -31.59
N ARG A 196 -33.00 -13.72 -31.59
CA ARG A 196 -32.11 -13.47 -30.44
C ARG A 196 -32.44 -12.14 -29.77
N LEU A 197 -32.44 -12.12 -28.44
CA LEU A 197 -32.60 -10.89 -27.66
C LEU A 197 -31.24 -10.20 -27.52
N HIS A 198 -31.19 -8.92 -27.90
CA HIS A 198 -30.05 -8.03 -27.71
C HIS A 198 -30.46 -6.94 -26.73
N GLY A 199 -29.59 -6.56 -25.81
CA GLY A 199 -29.80 -5.50 -24.83
C GLY A 199 -29.99 -4.12 -25.47
N LEU A 200 -30.61 -3.19 -24.73
CA LEU A 200 -30.83 -1.84 -25.23
C LEU A 200 -29.50 -1.11 -25.48
N HIS A 201 -29.32 -0.54 -26.67
CA HIS A 201 -28.04 0.01 -27.18
C HIS A 201 -26.92 -1.02 -27.38
N GLU A 202 -27.19 -2.32 -27.27
CA GLU A 202 -26.21 -3.34 -27.61
C GLU A 202 -25.89 -3.26 -29.10
N GLU A 203 -24.60 -3.28 -29.42
CA GLU A 203 -24.11 -3.41 -30.78
C GLU A 203 -23.65 -4.84 -31.05
N PHE A 204 -24.06 -5.39 -32.19
CA PHE A 204 -23.77 -6.77 -32.56
C PHE A 204 -23.64 -6.93 -34.08
N TRP A 205 -23.06 -8.04 -34.53
CA TRP A 205 -22.99 -8.40 -35.95
C TRP A 205 -24.30 -9.08 -36.38
N GLY A 206 -24.97 -8.50 -37.36
CA GLY A 206 -26.28 -8.94 -37.87
C GLY A 206 -26.20 -9.98 -38.99
N ASP A 207 -25.00 -10.47 -39.31
CA ASP A 207 -24.69 -11.55 -40.26
C ASP A 207 -23.47 -12.33 -39.76
N SER A 208 -23.17 -13.47 -40.38
CA SER A 208 -22.03 -14.34 -40.02
C SER A 208 -20.68 -13.91 -40.59
N THR A 209 -20.65 -12.84 -41.39
CA THR A 209 -19.46 -12.37 -42.13
C THR A 209 -18.93 -11.03 -41.60
N CYS A 210 -19.52 -10.52 -40.53
CA CYS A 210 -19.25 -9.21 -39.97
C CYS A 210 -19.34 -8.08 -41.02
N THR A 211 -20.35 -8.16 -41.91
CA THR A 211 -20.59 -7.14 -42.96
C THR A 211 -21.73 -6.16 -42.60
N LYS A 212 -22.45 -6.45 -41.52
CA LYS A 212 -23.62 -5.69 -41.07
C LYS A 212 -23.55 -5.52 -39.56
N ARG A 213 -23.32 -4.28 -39.10
CA ARG A 213 -23.34 -3.94 -37.67
C ARG A 213 -24.73 -3.44 -37.31
N CYS A 214 -25.34 -4.03 -36.29
CA CYS A 214 -26.65 -3.67 -35.79
C CYS A 214 -26.51 -3.06 -34.40
N VAL A 215 -27.35 -2.07 -34.09
CA VAL A 215 -27.54 -1.57 -32.73
C VAL A 215 -29.00 -1.71 -32.35
N CYS A 216 -29.25 -2.11 -31.11
CA CYS A 216 -30.60 -2.11 -30.59
C CYS A 216 -31.05 -0.68 -30.25
N ASP A 217 -31.84 -0.05 -31.13
CA ASP A 217 -32.20 1.35 -31.00
C ASP A 217 -33.26 1.57 -29.91
N ALA A 218 -32.97 2.47 -28.96
CA ALA A 218 -33.84 2.71 -27.81
C ALA A 218 -35.16 3.42 -28.14
N LYS A 219 -35.20 4.19 -29.23
CA LYS A 219 -36.38 4.92 -29.68
C LYS A 219 -37.35 3.99 -30.40
N TYR A 220 -36.86 3.14 -31.28
CA TYR A 220 -37.68 2.27 -32.13
C TYR A 220 -37.85 0.85 -31.57
N ARG A 221 -37.09 0.45 -30.54
CA ARG A 221 -37.11 -0.90 -29.93
C ARG A 221 -36.93 -2.02 -30.94
N ARG A 222 -36.08 -1.78 -31.93
CA ARG A 222 -35.71 -2.75 -32.97
C ARG A 222 -34.24 -2.59 -33.31
N ALA A 223 -33.63 -3.66 -33.80
CA ALA A 223 -32.29 -3.58 -34.34
C ALA A 223 -32.28 -2.68 -35.58
N VAL A 224 -31.42 -1.67 -35.55
CA VAL A 224 -31.12 -0.80 -36.69
C VAL A 224 -29.73 -1.16 -37.15
N CYS A 225 -29.62 -1.61 -38.40
CA CYS A 225 -28.37 -2.12 -38.94
C CYS A 225 -27.80 -1.24 -40.03
N GLN A 226 -26.48 -1.17 -40.09
CA GLN A 226 -25.70 -0.44 -41.07
C GLN A 226 -24.60 -1.35 -41.63
N SER A 227 -24.18 -1.09 -42.86
CA SER A 227 -23.03 -1.78 -43.44
C SER A 227 -21.77 -1.45 -42.64
N ALA A 228 -20.99 -2.48 -42.30
CA ALA A 228 -19.75 -2.34 -41.55
C ALA A 228 -18.78 -3.46 -41.96
N SER A 229 -17.54 -3.39 -41.52
CA SER A 229 -16.55 -4.45 -41.73
C SER A 229 -15.56 -4.46 -40.58
N CYS A 230 -14.90 -5.60 -40.35
CA CYS A 230 -13.73 -5.64 -39.46
C CYS A 230 -12.65 -4.66 -39.92
N ARG A 231 -11.84 -4.19 -38.98
CA ARG A 231 -10.82 -3.19 -39.26
C ARG A 231 -9.62 -3.82 -39.98
N ALA A 232 -8.75 -2.95 -40.48
CA ALA A 232 -7.43 -3.39 -40.92
C ALA A 232 -6.71 -4.07 -39.75
N GLY A 233 -6.21 -5.29 -39.97
CA GLY A 233 -5.56 -6.10 -38.93
C GLY A 233 -6.50 -7.01 -38.13
N GLU A 234 -7.81 -6.99 -38.40
CA GLU A 234 -8.81 -7.86 -37.78
C GLU A 234 -9.47 -8.80 -38.81
N GLU A 235 -10.00 -9.92 -38.34
CA GLU A 235 -10.81 -10.86 -39.13
C GLU A 235 -12.07 -11.27 -38.36
N CYS A 236 -13.16 -11.50 -39.09
CA CYS A 236 -14.40 -12.00 -38.52
C CYS A 236 -14.24 -13.49 -38.23
N ARG A 237 -14.32 -13.88 -36.96
CA ARG A 237 -14.33 -15.29 -36.55
C ARG A 237 -15.18 -15.48 -35.30
N VAL A 238 -15.36 -16.75 -34.92
CA VAL A 238 -16.06 -17.11 -33.69
C VAL A 238 -15.02 -17.66 -32.71
N GLU A 239 -14.83 -16.97 -31.59
CA GLU A 239 -13.92 -17.38 -30.51
C GLU A 239 -14.77 -17.57 -29.24
N ASP A 240 -14.69 -18.74 -28.59
CA ASP A 240 -15.52 -19.14 -27.44
C ASP A 240 -17.04 -18.94 -27.63
N GLY A 241 -17.52 -19.13 -28.87
CA GLY A 241 -18.94 -18.98 -29.22
C GLY A 241 -19.41 -17.53 -29.43
N ILE A 242 -18.51 -16.56 -29.32
CA ILE A 242 -18.78 -15.14 -29.61
C ILE A 242 -18.28 -14.81 -31.01
N GLN A 243 -19.14 -14.26 -31.86
CA GLN A 243 -18.76 -13.79 -33.18
C GLN A 243 -18.36 -12.32 -33.11
N ASP A 244 -17.10 -12.02 -33.43
CA ASP A 244 -16.62 -10.64 -33.48
C ASP A 244 -15.42 -10.50 -34.44
N CYS A 245 -14.91 -9.27 -34.56
CA CYS A 245 -13.68 -8.95 -35.24
C CYS A 245 -12.50 -9.16 -34.29
N TYR A 246 -11.76 -10.24 -34.50
CA TYR A 246 -10.60 -10.57 -33.68
C TYR A 246 -9.30 -10.20 -34.40
N PRO A 247 -8.22 -9.93 -33.66
CA PRO A 247 -6.93 -9.62 -34.27
C PRO A 247 -6.41 -10.79 -35.13
N LYS A 248 -5.89 -10.48 -36.32
CA LYS A 248 -5.20 -11.45 -37.18
C LYS A 248 -3.89 -11.93 -36.59
N SER A 249 -3.22 -11.04 -35.86
CA SER A 249 -1.94 -11.28 -35.20
C SER A 249 -1.70 -10.26 -34.08
N TYR A 250 -0.65 -10.51 -33.30
CA TYR A 250 -0.20 -9.64 -32.22
C TYR A 250 1.26 -9.26 -32.44
N GLY A 251 1.62 -8.01 -32.15
CA GLY A 251 2.99 -7.52 -32.08
C GLY A 251 3.50 -7.66 -30.66
N THR A 252 4.76 -8.06 -30.49
CA THR A 252 5.38 -8.19 -29.16
C THR A 252 6.61 -7.29 -29.05
N CYS A 253 6.65 -6.46 -28.02
CA CYS A 253 7.80 -5.64 -27.66
C CYS A 253 8.31 -6.09 -26.28
N THR A 254 9.63 -6.14 -26.10
CA THR A 254 10.24 -6.55 -24.83
C THR A 254 11.32 -5.58 -24.38
N ALA A 255 11.42 -5.37 -23.08
CA ALA A 255 12.62 -4.84 -22.45
C ALA A 255 13.12 -5.85 -21.43
N PHE A 256 14.44 -6.02 -21.40
CA PHE A 256 15.13 -6.97 -20.55
C PHE A 256 16.33 -6.31 -19.89
N SER A 257 16.55 -6.61 -18.61
CA SER A 257 17.46 -5.84 -17.76
C SER A 257 17.03 -4.36 -17.76
N ALA A 258 17.89 -3.46 -17.32
CA ALA A 258 17.65 -2.02 -17.46
C ALA A 258 17.99 -1.48 -18.87
N THR A 259 18.52 -2.32 -19.77
CA THR A 259 19.34 -1.84 -20.90
C THR A 259 18.97 -2.36 -22.28
N HIS A 260 18.37 -3.55 -22.41
CA HIS A 260 18.11 -4.18 -23.71
C HIS A 260 16.66 -4.05 -24.12
N TYR A 261 16.42 -3.61 -25.35
CA TYR A 261 15.08 -3.40 -25.89
C TYR A 261 14.93 -4.11 -27.24
N GLU A 262 13.74 -4.64 -27.48
CA GLU A 262 13.31 -5.21 -28.75
C GLU A 262 11.93 -4.65 -29.08
N SER A 263 11.89 -3.87 -30.16
CA SER A 263 10.68 -3.21 -30.67
C SER A 263 9.68 -4.19 -31.29
N PHE A 264 8.46 -3.72 -31.61
CA PHE A 264 7.41 -4.56 -32.18
C PHE A 264 7.79 -5.18 -33.54
N ASP A 265 8.60 -4.49 -34.34
CA ASP A 265 9.05 -4.99 -35.64
C ASP A 265 10.40 -5.74 -35.55
N GLY A 266 10.89 -6.00 -34.33
CA GLY A 266 12.07 -6.85 -34.07
C GLY A 266 13.40 -6.12 -34.08
N ARG A 267 13.44 -4.79 -34.15
CA ARG A 267 14.69 -4.03 -34.01
C ARG A 267 15.16 -4.04 -32.55
N LYS A 268 16.41 -4.46 -32.36
CA LYS A 268 17.10 -4.53 -31.06
C LYS A 268 18.02 -3.33 -30.86
N PHE A 269 18.03 -2.78 -29.66
CA PHE A 269 18.92 -1.67 -29.29
C PHE A 269 19.23 -1.66 -27.78
N VAL A 270 20.28 -0.94 -27.41
CA VAL A 270 20.73 -0.78 -26.02
C VAL A 270 20.58 0.67 -25.59
N PHE A 271 19.94 0.90 -24.45
CA PHE A 271 19.74 2.24 -23.87
C PHE A 271 19.83 2.18 -22.34
N GLN A 272 20.67 3.04 -21.73
CA GLN A 272 21.02 2.96 -20.30
C GLN A 272 20.45 4.10 -19.44
N GLY A 273 19.19 4.48 -19.70
CA GLY A 273 18.51 5.51 -18.94
C GLY A 273 17.87 4.99 -17.64
N THR A 274 17.93 5.76 -16.55
CA THR A 274 17.34 5.39 -15.22
C THR A 274 16.07 6.17 -14.85
N CYS A 275 15.54 6.98 -15.77
CA CYS A 275 14.29 7.73 -15.57
C CYS A 275 13.05 6.86 -15.87
N MET A 276 11.88 7.49 -15.81
CA MET A 276 10.62 6.95 -16.33
C MET A 276 10.50 7.24 -17.83
N TYR A 277 10.34 6.20 -18.65
CA TYR A 277 10.24 6.30 -20.11
C TYR A 277 8.90 5.77 -20.61
N GLN A 278 8.42 6.35 -21.72
CA GLN A 278 7.30 5.78 -22.45
C GLN A 278 7.77 4.57 -23.25
N PHE A 279 7.39 3.39 -22.78
CA PHE A 279 7.74 2.15 -23.45
C PHE A 279 6.90 1.98 -24.72
N THR A 280 5.57 2.08 -24.58
CA THR A 280 4.65 2.18 -25.71
C THR A 280 3.34 2.85 -25.28
N GLY A 281 2.60 3.42 -26.22
CA GLY A 281 1.26 3.92 -26.00
C GLY A 281 0.59 4.32 -27.31
N LEU A 282 -0.71 4.57 -27.25
CA LEU A 282 -1.47 5.09 -28.39
C LEU A 282 -1.13 6.57 -28.60
N CYS A 283 -0.60 6.91 -29.77
CA CYS A 283 -0.15 8.28 -30.07
C CYS A 283 -0.97 8.94 -31.18
N GLU A 284 -1.49 8.14 -32.11
CA GLU A 284 -2.47 8.59 -33.10
C GLU A 284 -3.86 8.03 -32.72
N LYS A 285 -4.76 8.90 -32.27
CA LYS A 285 -6.12 8.48 -31.91
C LYS A 285 -6.89 8.10 -33.16
N ARG A 286 -7.31 6.83 -33.24
CA ARG A 286 -8.23 6.33 -34.26
C ARG A 286 -9.54 5.87 -33.64
N GLN A 287 -10.62 6.02 -34.39
CA GLN A 287 -11.95 5.64 -33.92
C GLN A 287 -11.98 4.15 -33.59
N GLY A 288 -12.38 3.83 -32.35
CA GLY A 288 -12.57 2.46 -31.89
C GLY A 288 -11.33 1.76 -31.30
N LEU A 289 -10.16 2.41 -31.27
CA LEU A 289 -9.01 1.93 -30.50
C LEU A 289 -9.09 2.47 -29.05
N ALA A 290 -8.87 1.59 -28.08
CA ALA A 290 -8.76 1.98 -26.68
C ALA A 290 -7.43 2.70 -26.44
N ASP A 291 -7.49 3.81 -25.70
CA ASP A 291 -6.31 4.60 -25.30
C ASP A 291 -5.57 3.90 -24.16
N PHE A 292 -4.25 3.80 -24.27
CA PHE A 292 -3.38 3.20 -23.25
C PHE A 292 -1.97 3.78 -23.31
N GLN A 293 -1.27 3.70 -22.17
CA GLN A 293 0.14 4.07 -22.06
C GLN A 293 0.84 3.09 -21.11
N VAL A 294 1.96 2.54 -21.54
CA VAL A 294 2.87 1.71 -20.72
C VAL A 294 4.15 2.50 -20.48
N LEU A 295 4.47 2.71 -19.21
CA LEU A 295 5.68 3.38 -18.75
C LEU A 295 6.58 2.39 -18.02
N VAL A 296 7.88 2.54 -18.19
CA VAL A 296 8.90 1.69 -17.57
C VAL A 296 9.91 2.59 -16.87
N GLN A 297 10.23 2.25 -15.63
CA GLN A 297 11.30 2.86 -14.85
C GLN A 297 12.42 1.84 -14.65
N ASN A 298 13.62 2.19 -15.11
CA ASN A 298 14.82 1.39 -14.87
C ASN A 298 15.46 1.78 -13.52
N GLY A 299 16.35 0.94 -12.98
CA GLY A 299 16.89 0.99 -11.62
C GLY A 299 17.36 2.36 -11.09
N ARG A 300 17.39 2.52 -9.76
CA ARG A 300 17.76 3.78 -9.08
C ARG A 300 19.22 3.77 -8.58
N GLN A 301 19.89 4.92 -8.57
CA GLN A 301 21.32 5.04 -8.20
C GLN A 301 21.59 4.84 -6.70
N ASP A 302 20.61 5.12 -5.86
CA ASP A 302 20.61 4.96 -4.40
C ASP A 302 20.47 3.49 -3.93
N ASP A 303 19.77 2.64 -4.68
CA ASP A 303 19.43 1.26 -4.29
C ASP A 303 20.45 0.18 -4.72
N LYS A 304 21.55 0.52 -5.40
CA LYS A 304 22.54 -0.43 -5.96
C LYS A 304 21.96 -1.48 -6.95
N SER A 305 20.72 -1.33 -7.40
CA SER A 305 20.01 -2.22 -8.34
C SER A 305 19.87 -1.62 -9.74
N LEU A 306 20.97 -1.09 -10.29
CA LEU A 306 21.01 -0.37 -11.58
C LEU A 306 20.74 -1.27 -12.81
N SER A 307 20.77 -2.59 -12.64
CA SER A 307 20.62 -3.60 -13.71
C SER A 307 19.18 -4.06 -13.94
N SER A 308 18.21 -3.50 -13.23
CA SER A 308 16.85 -4.06 -13.16
C SER A 308 15.78 -3.03 -13.51
N ILE A 309 14.60 -3.49 -13.91
CA ILE A 309 13.44 -2.64 -14.15
C ILE A 309 12.77 -2.44 -12.80
N ALA A 310 12.80 -1.24 -12.23
CA ALA A 310 12.28 -0.97 -10.89
C ALA A 310 10.74 -1.01 -10.84
N LEU A 311 10.08 -0.53 -11.91
CA LEU A 311 8.63 -0.36 -11.91
C LEU A 311 8.07 -0.32 -13.34
N VAL A 312 6.90 -0.93 -13.53
CA VAL A 312 6.07 -0.84 -14.74
C VAL A 312 4.73 -0.20 -14.39
N MET A 313 4.34 0.83 -15.14
CA MET A 313 3.05 1.53 -14.96
C MET A 313 2.20 1.42 -16.24
N VAL A 314 1.02 0.84 -16.11
CA VAL A 314 0.02 0.73 -17.19
C VAL A 314 -1.13 1.70 -16.90
N LYS A 315 -1.36 2.64 -17.81
CA LYS A 315 -2.50 3.55 -17.79
C LYS A 315 -3.51 3.11 -18.83
N VAL A 316 -4.68 2.68 -18.40
CA VAL A 316 -5.75 2.19 -19.28
C VAL A 316 -7.11 2.33 -18.58
N TYR A 317 -8.15 2.68 -19.32
CA TYR A 317 -9.51 2.89 -18.77
C TYR A 317 -9.60 3.80 -17.54
N GLY A 318 -8.75 4.82 -17.46
CA GLY A 318 -8.69 5.75 -16.32
C GLY A 318 -8.13 5.12 -15.03
N LYS A 319 -7.47 3.96 -15.13
CA LYS A 319 -6.75 3.29 -14.04
C LYS A 319 -5.24 3.49 -14.22
N ASN A 320 -4.56 3.75 -13.10
CA ASN A 320 -3.11 3.70 -12.99
C ASN A 320 -2.74 2.40 -12.29
N ILE A 321 -2.25 1.43 -13.05
CA ILE A 321 -1.81 0.13 -12.58
C ILE A 321 -0.29 0.16 -12.47
N VAL A 322 0.25 -0.10 -11.28
CA VAL A 322 1.69 -0.05 -11.01
C VAL A 322 2.14 -1.39 -10.46
N ILE A 323 3.16 -1.97 -11.09
CA ILE A 323 3.82 -3.20 -10.65
C ILE A 323 5.26 -2.82 -10.31
N SER A 324 5.67 -3.00 -9.05
CA SER A 324 6.95 -2.50 -8.51
C SER A 324 7.76 -3.61 -7.86
N GLN A 325 9.09 -3.57 -7.99
CA GLN A 325 10.00 -4.46 -7.26
C GLN A 325 9.90 -4.30 -5.74
N GLU A 326 9.45 -3.15 -5.25
CA GLU A 326 9.33 -2.88 -3.81
C GLU A 326 8.29 -3.82 -3.15
N HIS A 327 7.31 -4.30 -3.92
CA HIS A 327 6.22 -5.15 -3.44
C HIS A 327 5.94 -6.36 -4.38
N PRO A 328 6.87 -7.35 -4.47
CA PRO A 328 6.69 -8.52 -5.32
C PRO A 328 5.40 -9.30 -4.98
N GLY A 329 4.69 -9.77 -6.00
CA GLY A 329 3.41 -10.50 -5.82
C GLY A 329 2.21 -9.61 -5.49
N LYS A 330 2.42 -8.29 -5.33
CA LYS A 330 1.37 -7.27 -5.17
C LYS A 330 1.50 -6.21 -6.24
N MET A 331 0.50 -5.33 -6.30
CA MET A 331 0.42 -4.25 -7.27
C MET A 331 -0.33 -3.06 -6.67
N THR A 332 -0.18 -1.89 -7.27
CA THR A 332 -0.92 -0.69 -6.87
C THR A 332 -1.92 -0.32 -7.98
N ILE A 333 -3.19 -0.10 -7.61
CA ILE A 333 -4.23 0.39 -8.52
C ILE A 333 -4.77 1.70 -7.96
N ASN A 334 -4.57 2.81 -8.68
CA ASN A 334 -4.95 4.16 -8.23
C ASN A 334 -4.50 4.44 -6.79
N ASP A 335 -3.21 4.21 -6.52
CA ASP A 335 -2.54 4.41 -5.23
C ASP A 335 -2.93 3.44 -4.09
N GLN A 336 -3.77 2.43 -4.37
CA GLN A 336 -4.08 1.36 -3.42
C GLN A 336 -3.24 0.11 -3.69
N LEU A 337 -2.43 -0.33 -2.73
CA LEU A 337 -1.73 -1.62 -2.78
C LEU A 337 -2.73 -2.77 -2.61
N VAL A 338 -2.75 -3.72 -3.55
CA VAL A 338 -3.72 -4.81 -3.62
C VAL A 338 -3.04 -6.15 -3.91
N ASN A 339 -3.69 -7.24 -3.49
CA ASN A 339 -3.26 -8.60 -3.81
C ASN A 339 -3.78 -9.02 -5.19
N LEU A 340 -3.09 -9.97 -5.82
CA LEU A 340 -3.56 -10.64 -7.03
C LEU A 340 -4.50 -11.82 -6.69
N PRO A 341 -5.50 -12.14 -7.53
CA PRO A 341 -5.86 -11.43 -8.75
C PRO A 341 -6.78 -10.22 -8.50
N TYR A 342 -6.91 -9.39 -9.53
CA TYR A 342 -7.88 -8.30 -9.61
C TYR A 342 -8.75 -8.45 -10.85
N HIS A 343 -10.05 -8.22 -10.69
CA HIS A 343 -11.03 -8.22 -11.77
C HIS A 343 -11.82 -6.91 -11.75
N GLN A 344 -11.82 -6.16 -12.85
CA GLN A 344 -12.71 -5.00 -12.95
C GLN A 344 -14.18 -5.45 -13.08
N ARG A 345 -15.13 -4.73 -12.46
CA ARG A 345 -16.57 -5.11 -12.45
C ARG A 345 -17.19 -5.28 -13.85
N ASP A 346 -16.72 -4.52 -14.82
CA ASP A 346 -17.12 -4.58 -16.23
C ASP A 346 -16.27 -5.55 -17.07
N ARG A 347 -15.36 -6.29 -16.42
CA ARG A 347 -14.46 -7.29 -17.01
C ARG A 347 -13.52 -6.75 -18.10
N LYS A 348 -13.27 -5.42 -18.11
CA LYS A 348 -12.35 -4.79 -19.06
C LYS A 348 -10.88 -4.96 -18.73
N ILE A 349 -10.57 -5.21 -17.46
CA ILE A 349 -9.20 -5.43 -16.99
C ILE A 349 -9.19 -6.66 -16.12
N PHE A 350 -8.29 -7.58 -16.43
CA PHE A 350 -7.98 -8.74 -15.62
C PHE A 350 -6.50 -8.73 -15.27
N ILE A 351 -6.18 -8.91 -13.99
CA ILE A 351 -4.80 -8.85 -13.52
C ILE A 351 -4.56 -10.05 -12.62
N TYR A 352 -3.55 -10.84 -12.96
CA TYR A 352 -3.28 -12.10 -12.29
C TYR A 352 -1.79 -12.43 -12.36
N ARG A 353 -1.43 -13.54 -11.71
CA ARG A 353 -0.07 -14.07 -11.75
C ARG A 353 -0.02 -15.27 -12.67
N ASP A 354 0.93 -15.29 -13.61
CA ASP A 354 1.24 -16.43 -14.47
C ASP A 354 2.71 -16.80 -14.27
N GLY A 355 2.98 -17.92 -13.60
CA GLY A 355 4.32 -18.29 -13.17
C GLY A 355 4.96 -17.24 -12.23
N GLN A 356 6.05 -16.62 -12.69
CA GLN A 356 6.74 -15.53 -11.97
C GLN A 356 6.36 -14.13 -12.46
N GLU A 357 5.43 -14.01 -13.41
CA GLU A 357 5.05 -12.73 -14.00
C GLU A 357 3.70 -12.24 -13.49
N ALA A 358 3.59 -10.92 -13.31
CA ALA A 358 2.31 -10.24 -13.20
C ALA A 358 1.82 -10.03 -14.63
N VAL A 359 0.55 -10.36 -14.89
CA VAL A 359 -0.08 -10.23 -16.19
C VAL A 359 -1.24 -9.25 -16.07
N VAL A 360 -1.22 -8.19 -16.88
CA VAL A 360 -2.34 -7.26 -17.07
C VAL A 360 -2.93 -7.52 -18.45
N GLU A 361 -4.16 -7.99 -18.49
CA GLU A 361 -4.93 -8.24 -19.72
C GLU A 361 -6.12 -7.29 -19.81
N THR A 362 -6.45 -6.87 -21.03
CA THR A 362 -7.62 -6.05 -21.32
C THR A 362 -8.55 -6.73 -22.31
N ASP A 363 -9.82 -6.31 -22.32
CA ASP A 363 -10.86 -6.78 -23.25
C ASP A 363 -10.54 -6.48 -24.72
N PHE A 364 -9.73 -5.46 -25.00
CA PHE A 364 -9.27 -5.16 -26.36
C PHE A 364 -7.97 -5.90 -26.76
N GLY A 365 -7.44 -6.78 -25.91
CA GLY A 365 -6.31 -7.65 -26.24
C GLY A 365 -4.92 -7.07 -25.96
N LEU A 366 -4.79 -5.97 -25.20
CA LEU A 366 -3.48 -5.56 -24.67
C LEU A 366 -3.09 -6.52 -23.55
N THR A 367 -1.88 -7.07 -23.65
CA THR A 367 -1.27 -7.88 -22.59
C THR A 367 0.06 -7.25 -22.17
N VAL A 368 0.22 -6.98 -20.87
CA VAL A 368 1.49 -6.50 -20.29
C VAL A 368 1.94 -7.49 -19.24
N THR A 369 3.15 -8.04 -19.38
CA THR A 369 3.76 -8.92 -18.38
C THR A 369 5.00 -8.29 -17.77
N TYR A 370 5.22 -8.53 -16.47
CA TYR A 370 6.41 -8.09 -15.76
C TYR A 370 6.78 -9.07 -14.63
N ASP A 371 8.05 -9.47 -14.57
CA ASP A 371 8.58 -10.51 -13.66
C ASP A 371 8.97 -9.99 -12.25
N TRP A 372 8.62 -8.74 -11.90
CA TRP A 372 9.09 -8.03 -10.69
C TRP A 372 10.62 -7.91 -10.60
N LYS A 373 11.35 -8.05 -11.70
CA LYS A 373 12.82 -8.00 -11.71
C LYS A 373 13.35 -7.26 -12.93
N SER A 374 13.33 -7.89 -14.09
CA SER A 374 14.16 -7.49 -15.22
C SER A 374 13.47 -7.56 -16.57
N GLN A 375 12.31 -8.19 -16.68
CA GLN A 375 11.69 -8.43 -17.97
C GLN A 375 10.28 -7.87 -17.99
N VAL A 376 10.02 -6.99 -18.96
CA VAL A 376 8.68 -6.52 -19.32
C VAL A 376 8.38 -6.90 -20.76
N THR A 377 7.19 -7.43 -20.99
CA THR A 377 6.68 -7.77 -22.33
C THR A 377 5.36 -7.07 -22.55
N VAL A 378 5.20 -6.44 -23.71
CA VAL A 378 3.92 -5.85 -24.14
C VAL A 378 3.50 -6.51 -25.44
N SER A 379 2.29 -7.08 -25.46
CA SER A 379 1.66 -7.63 -26.65
C SER A 379 0.44 -6.78 -27.02
N VAL A 380 0.36 -6.38 -28.30
CA VAL A 380 -0.71 -5.50 -28.81
C VAL A 380 -1.30 -6.08 -30.11
N PRO A 381 -2.62 -6.03 -30.30
CA PRO A 381 -3.26 -6.43 -31.55
C PRO A 381 -2.74 -5.69 -32.80
N ASN A 382 -2.72 -6.38 -33.94
CA ASN A 382 -2.35 -5.78 -35.23
C ASN A 382 -3.21 -4.56 -35.64
N ALA A 383 -4.42 -4.41 -35.10
CA ALA A 383 -5.27 -3.24 -35.30
C ALA A 383 -4.62 -1.92 -34.84
N TYR A 384 -3.63 -1.96 -33.95
CA TYR A 384 -2.88 -0.80 -33.47
C TYR A 384 -1.67 -0.42 -34.36
N ALA A 385 -1.37 -1.21 -35.39
CA ALA A 385 -0.25 -0.94 -36.28
C ALA A 385 -0.28 0.50 -36.84
N ASN A 386 0.86 1.17 -36.88
CA ASN A 386 1.04 2.58 -37.29
C ASN A 386 0.44 3.64 -36.34
N THR A 387 -0.15 3.26 -35.21
CA THR A 387 -0.75 4.23 -34.25
C THR A 387 0.02 4.36 -32.94
N LEU A 388 0.97 3.44 -32.71
CA LEU A 388 1.75 3.36 -31.49
C LEU A 388 3.00 4.26 -31.58
N CYS A 389 3.49 4.69 -30.41
CA CYS A 389 4.80 5.31 -30.30
C CYS A 389 5.43 5.09 -28.93
N GLY A 390 6.76 5.19 -28.86
CA GLY A 390 7.55 4.95 -27.66
C GLY A 390 8.84 4.22 -28.00
N LEU A 391 9.51 3.68 -26.98
CA LEU A 391 10.69 2.84 -27.15
C LEU A 391 10.42 1.55 -27.96
N CYS A 392 9.16 1.10 -28.02
CA CYS A 392 8.75 -0.08 -28.79
C CYS A 392 8.55 0.16 -30.29
N GLY A 393 8.82 1.36 -30.81
CA GLY A 393 8.56 1.68 -32.23
C GLY A 393 7.09 1.96 -32.53
N ASN A 394 6.73 1.91 -33.80
CA ASN A 394 5.39 2.28 -34.29
C ASN A 394 4.57 1.09 -34.84
N TYR A 395 5.16 -0.12 -34.84
CA TYR A 395 4.52 -1.38 -35.23
C TYR A 395 3.94 -1.34 -36.65
N ASN A 396 4.75 -0.93 -37.63
CA ASN A 396 4.36 -0.81 -39.04
C ASN A 396 4.97 -1.91 -39.93
N GLY A 397 5.80 -2.79 -39.37
CA GLY A 397 6.55 -3.83 -40.07
C GLY A 397 7.88 -3.36 -40.65
N ASN A 398 8.33 -2.13 -40.38
CA ASN A 398 9.55 -1.54 -40.92
C ASN A 398 10.60 -1.35 -39.82
N THR A 399 11.59 -2.24 -39.79
CA THR A 399 12.75 -2.14 -38.88
C THR A 399 13.61 -0.87 -39.04
N GLY A 400 13.44 -0.12 -40.13
CA GLY A 400 14.24 1.06 -40.46
C GLY A 400 13.88 2.31 -39.65
N ASP A 401 12.64 2.42 -39.15
CA ASP A 401 12.13 3.61 -38.44
C ASP A 401 11.78 3.37 -36.96
N GLU A 402 12.10 2.20 -36.41
CA GLU A 402 11.76 1.86 -35.01
C GLU A 402 12.44 2.78 -33.97
N MET A 403 13.51 3.49 -34.37
CA MET A 403 14.16 4.51 -33.54
C MET A 403 13.67 5.92 -33.89
N MET A 404 12.37 6.09 -34.11
CA MET A 404 11.71 7.37 -34.34
C MET A 404 11.55 8.14 -33.03
N MET A 405 12.26 9.25 -32.89
CA MET A 405 12.17 10.12 -31.73
C MET A 405 10.79 10.78 -31.63
N LYS A 406 10.46 11.29 -30.44
CA LYS A 406 9.18 11.98 -30.16
C LYS A 406 8.90 13.19 -31.08
N ASN A 407 9.92 13.76 -31.71
CA ASN A 407 9.79 14.84 -32.69
C ASN A 407 9.52 14.35 -34.14
N GLY A 408 9.36 13.04 -34.34
CA GLY A 408 9.12 12.40 -35.64
C GLY A 408 10.37 12.09 -36.46
N GLN A 409 11.57 12.42 -35.99
CA GLN A 409 12.82 12.14 -36.71
C GLN A 409 13.38 10.77 -36.34
N VAL A 410 13.85 10.02 -37.34
CA VAL A 410 14.53 8.73 -37.14
C VAL A 410 16.01 8.97 -36.83
N THR A 411 16.55 8.29 -35.81
CA THR A 411 17.96 8.36 -35.43
C THR A 411 18.60 6.97 -35.41
N SER A 412 19.92 6.91 -35.57
CA SER A 412 20.72 5.70 -35.33
C SER A 412 21.35 5.66 -33.93
N ASN A 413 21.25 6.76 -33.16
CA ASN A 413 21.79 6.87 -31.80
C ASN A 413 20.71 6.47 -30.78
N SER A 414 20.94 5.39 -30.04
CA SER A 414 20.01 4.84 -29.05
C SER A 414 19.83 5.71 -27.82
N ASP A 415 20.85 6.47 -27.43
CA ASP A 415 20.73 7.41 -26.31
C ASP A 415 19.85 8.59 -26.69
N ALA A 416 20.07 9.17 -27.87
CA ALA A 416 19.22 10.25 -28.40
C ALA A 416 17.75 9.80 -28.52
N PHE A 417 17.55 8.56 -29.01
CA PHE A 417 16.23 7.94 -29.08
C PHE A 417 15.59 7.79 -27.69
N GLY A 418 16.29 7.16 -26.75
CA GLY A 418 15.80 6.92 -25.40
C GLY A 418 15.46 8.20 -24.63
N HIS A 419 16.32 9.22 -24.73
CA HIS A 419 16.07 10.55 -24.14
C HIS A 419 14.81 11.21 -24.67
N SER A 420 14.52 11.07 -25.96
CA SER A 420 13.34 11.68 -26.57
C SER A 420 12.02 11.16 -25.97
N TRP A 421 12.03 9.95 -25.39
CA TRP A 421 10.87 9.26 -24.81
C TRP A 421 10.81 9.33 -23.27
N LYS A 422 11.65 10.17 -22.64
CA LYS A 422 11.56 10.47 -21.21
C LYS A 422 10.24 11.19 -20.88
N VAL A 423 9.58 10.76 -19.80
CA VAL A 423 8.28 11.31 -19.38
C VAL A 423 8.41 12.27 -18.20
N THR A 424 9.24 11.95 -17.22
CA THR A 424 9.42 12.80 -16.02
C THR A 424 10.76 12.56 -15.33
N ASP A 425 11.24 13.58 -14.60
CA ASP A 425 12.40 13.52 -13.72
C ASP A 425 11.98 12.99 -12.34
N ILE A 426 12.49 11.83 -11.98
CA ILE A 426 12.35 11.25 -10.64
C ILE A 426 13.61 11.51 -9.80
N PRO A 427 13.49 11.75 -8.48
CA PRO A 427 14.67 11.92 -7.62
C PRO A 427 15.65 10.76 -7.77
N GLY A 428 16.93 11.06 -8.01
CA GLY A 428 17.96 10.04 -8.23
C GLY A 428 18.05 9.51 -9.68
N CYS A 429 17.26 10.02 -10.62
CA CYS A 429 17.47 9.70 -12.04
C CYS A 429 18.78 10.31 -12.56
N VAL A 430 19.54 9.48 -13.28
CA VAL A 430 20.70 9.88 -14.08
C VAL A 430 20.42 9.51 -15.54
N GLU A 431 20.55 10.50 -16.42
CA GLU A 431 20.35 10.32 -17.86
C GLU A 431 21.44 9.45 -18.51
N LEU A 432 22.63 9.38 -17.90
CA LEU A 432 23.76 8.60 -18.39
C LEU A 432 24.41 7.83 -17.23
N SER A 433 24.17 6.53 -17.12
CA SER A 433 25.16 5.69 -16.44
C SER A 433 26.37 5.60 -17.37
N LYS A 434 27.41 6.41 -17.12
CA LYS A 434 28.70 6.35 -17.86
C LYS A 434 29.49 5.06 -17.58
N VAL A 435 28.83 3.92 -17.44
CA VAL A 435 29.50 2.64 -17.28
C VAL A 435 29.75 2.11 -18.68
N GLU A 436 30.83 2.56 -19.30
CA GLU A 436 31.30 2.00 -20.57
C GLU A 436 32.02 0.69 -20.30
N CYS A 437 31.56 -0.38 -20.96
CA CYS A 437 32.34 -1.61 -21.07
C CYS A 437 33.56 -1.34 -21.97
N PRO A 438 34.80 -1.39 -21.45
CA PRO A 438 35.99 -1.07 -22.26
C PRO A 438 36.09 -2.00 -23.47
N ALA A 439 36.29 -1.43 -24.67
CA ALA A 439 36.46 -2.20 -25.92
C ALA A 439 37.64 -3.20 -25.87
N ILE A 440 38.57 -3.03 -24.92
CA ILE A 440 39.77 -3.86 -24.70
C ILE A 440 39.53 -4.97 -23.65
N MET A 441 38.28 -5.37 -23.39
CA MET A 441 38.00 -6.62 -22.66
C MET A 441 38.22 -7.84 -23.58
N THR A 442 39.51 -8.16 -23.74
CA THR A 442 40.04 -9.28 -24.52
C THR A 442 39.49 -10.65 -24.06
N VAL A 443 39.67 -11.66 -24.93
CA VAL A 443 39.32 -13.09 -24.78
C VAL A 443 39.45 -13.66 -23.35
N LEU A 444 40.39 -13.16 -22.55
CA LEU A 444 40.59 -13.50 -21.12
C LEU A 444 39.33 -13.27 -20.25
N GLN A 445 38.59 -12.18 -20.44
CA GLN A 445 37.36 -11.91 -19.69
C GLN A 445 36.14 -12.69 -20.20
N LYS A 446 36.09 -13.05 -21.49
CA LYS A 446 35.06 -13.99 -21.97
C LYS A 446 35.21 -15.36 -21.31
N GLN A 447 36.44 -15.84 -21.09
CA GLN A 447 36.69 -17.09 -20.38
C GLN A 447 36.34 -16.99 -18.88
N GLU A 448 36.66 -15.88 -18.21
CA GLU A 448 36.30 -15.65 -16.80
C GLU A 448 34.79 -15.48 -16.61
N VAL A 449 34.12 -14.67 -17.43
CA VAL A 449 32.66 -14.45 -17.37
C VAL A 449 31.89 -15.72 -17.77
N SER A 450 32.40 -16.51 -18.72
CA SER A 450 31.85 -17.84 -18.99
C SER A 450 31.92 -18.75 -17.76
N LYS A 451 33.01 -18.71 -16.99
CA LYS A 451 33.15 -19.45 -15.72
C LYS A 451 32.26 -18.90 -14.59
N MET A 452 31.81 -17.66 -14.69
CA MET A 452 30.87 -17.06 -13.73
C MET A 452 29.40 -17.45 -13.95
N GLY A 453 29.08 -18.15 -15.06
CA GLY A 453 27.76 -18.76 -15.29
C GLY A 453 27.20 -18.55 -16.69
N CYS A 454 27.60 -17.49 -17.42
CA CYS A 454 27.10 -17.23 -18.77
C CYS A 454 27.38 -18.38 -19.77
N GLY A 455 28.43 -19.17 -19.52
CA GLY A 455 28.86 -20.29 -20.38
C GLY A 455 27.84 -21.43 -20.48
N ILE A 456 26.84 -21.51 -19.59
CA ILE A 456 25.80 -22.54 -19.64
C ILE A 456 24.88 -22.39 -20.86
N ILE A 457 24.70 -21.16 -21.36
CA ILE A 457 23.80 -20.84 -22.48
C ILE A 457 24.26 -21.53 -23.78
N PRO A 458 25.52 -21.35 -24.24
CA PRO A 458 26.00 -21.99 -25.48
C PRO A 458 26.58 -23.41 -25.26
N GLN A 459 26.47 -23.99 -24.07
CA GLN A 459 27.08 -25.29 -23.77
C GLN A 459 26.42 -26.43 -24.57
N VAL A 460 27.19 -27.05 -25.48
CA VAL A 460 26.70 -28.10 -26.40
C VAL A 460 26.04 -29.28 -25.67
N ASP A 461 26.68 -29.78 -24.60
CA ASP A 461 26.15 -30.85 -23.74
C ASP A 461 25.52 -30.30 -22.45
N GLY A 462 24.88 -29.13 -22.54
CA GLY A 462 24.25 -28.43 -21.41
C GLY A 462 22.74 -28.64 -21.31
N PRO A 463 22.08 -27.99 -20.31
CA PRO A 463 20.64 -28.10 -20.10
C PRO A 463 19.79 -27.49 -21.22
N PHE A 464 20.41 -26.66 -22.08
CA PHE A 464 19.78 -26.02 -23.23
C PHE A 464 20.07 -26.69 -24.58
N ARG A 465 20.71 -27.87 -24.60
CA ARG A 465 21.13 -28.52 -25.86
C ARG A 465 20.02 -28.71 -26.89
N ALA A 466 18.81 -29.04 -26.43
CA ALA A 466 17.65 -29.22 -27.31
C ALA A 466 17.16 -27.89 -27.91
N CYS A 467 17.48 -26.76 -27.29
CA CYS A 467 17.02 -25.43 -27.69
C CYS A 467 17.91 -24.77 -28.73
N HIS A 468 19.19 -25.15 -28.83
CA HIS A 468 20.14 -24.54 -29.77
C HIS A 468 19.70 -24.64 -31.24
N ALA A 469 18.87 -25.64 -31.58
CA ALA A 469 18.28 -25.79 -32.91
C ALA A 469 17.09 -24.85 -33.18
N HIS A 470 16.50 -24.24 -32.16
CA HIS A 470 15.28 -23.43 -32.23
C HIS A 470 15.49 -21.96 -31.87
N VAL A 471 16.42 -21.66 -30.95
CA VAL A 471 16.70 -20.30 -30.46
C VAL A 471 18.21 -20.06 -30.44
N ASP A 472 18.66 -19.02 -31.15
CA ASP A 472 20.09 -18.67 -31.24
C ASP A 472 20.66 -18.26 -29.87
N ALA A 473 21.53 -19.12 -29.33
CA ALA A 473 22.22 -18.92 -28.05
C ALA A 473 23.25 -17.78 -28.08
N THR A 474 23.76 -17.41 -29.27
CA THR A 474 24.88 -16.49 -29.43
C THR A 474 24.55 -15.11 -28.87
N GLN A 475 23.37 -14.58 -29.21
CA GLN A 475 22.94 -13.27 -28.77
C GLN A 475 22.73 -13.22 -27.25
N TYR A 476 22.09 -14.24 -26.67
CA TYR A 476 21.85 -14.32 -25.23
C TYR A 476 23.16 -14.41 -24.44
N PHE A 477 24.12 -15.18 -24.94
CA PHE A 477 25.47 -15.25 -24.36
C PHE A 477 26.17 -13.88 -24.41
N GLN A 478 26.12 -13.17 -25.54
CA GLN A 478 26.72 -11.84 -25.67
C GLN A 478 26.07 -10.82 -24.72
N ASN A 479 24.74 -10.84 -24.60
CA ASN A 479 24.02 -9.99 -23.66
C ASN A 479 24.40 -10.29 -22.21
N CYS A 480 24.52 -11.58 -21.84
CA CYS A 480 24.98 -12.00 -20.51
C CYS A 480 26.37 -11.43 -20.19
N VAL A 481 27.30 -11.55 -21.13
CA VAL A 481 28.67 -11.04 -20.97
C VAL A 481 28.67 -9.51 -20.82
N HIS A 482 27.86 -8.82 -21.63
CA HIS A 482 27.72 -7.37 -21.57
C HIS A 482 27.15 -6.91 -20.22
N ASP A 483 26.10 -7.56 -19.72
CA ASP A 483 25.45 -7.15 -18.46
C ASP A 483 26.33 -7.44 -17.24
N VAL A 484 27.09 -8.55 -17.24
CA VAL A 484 28.11 -8.81 -16.20
C VAL A 484 29.21 -7.75 -16.22
N CYS A 485 29.58 -7.25 -17.40
CA CYS A 485 30.56 -6.18 -17.51
C CYS A 485 30.05 -4.86 -16.93
N LEU A 486 28.79 -4.50 -17.21
CA LEU A 486 28.17 -3.30 -16.64
C LEU A 486 27.95 -3.42 -15.13
N PHE A 487 27.66 -4.62 -14.63
CA PHE A 487 27.26 -4.88 -13.26
C PHE A 487 28.07 -6.03 -12.63
N PRO A 488 29.39 -5.85 -12.43
CA PRO A 488 30.26 -6.92 -11.97
C PRO A 488 29.88 -7.40 -10.56
N ARG A 489 29.93 -8.71 -10.35
CA ARG A 489 29.66 -9.42 -9.08
C ARG A 489 28.19 -9.45 -8.62
N GLN A 490 27.23 -9.20 -9.51
CA GLN A 490 25.80 -9.44 -9.26
C GLN A 490 25.36 -10.77 -9.92
N GLU A 491 25.31 -11.86 -9.15
CA GLU A 491 24.84 -13.17 -9.64
C GLU A 491 23.42 -13.08 -10.24
N GLY A 492 22.56 -12.23 -9.68
CA GLY A 492 21.19 -12.01 -10.17
C GLY A 492 21.11 -11.62 -11.65
N VAL A 493 22.09 -10.88 -12.17
CA VAL A 493 22.13 -10.44 -13.58
C VAL A 493 22.36 -11.63 -14.52
N ILE A 494 23.22 -12.57 -14.13
CA ILE A 494 23.49 -13.80 -14.87
C ILE A 494 22.23 -14.67 -14.88
N CYS A 495 21.62 -14.85 -13.71
CA CYS A 495 20.41 -15.67 -13.56
C CYS A 495 19.23 -15.15 -14.37
N GLN A 496 19.04 -13.83 -14.45
CA GLN A 496 18.00 -13.21 -15.27
C GLN A 496 18.20 -13.52 -16.76
N THR A 497 19.45 -13.47 -17.25
CA THR A 497 19.74 -13.72 -18.66
C THR A 497 19.54 -15.19 -19.05
N ILE A 498 19.97 -16.10 -18.17
CA ILE A 498 19.75 -17.54 -18.38
C ILE A 498 18.25 -17.87 -18.31
N ALA A 499 17.51 -17.29 -17.37
CA ALA A 499 16.07 -17.45 -17.26
C ALA A 499 15.33 -16.98 -18.52
N ARG A 500 15.76 -15.87 -19.12
CA ARG A 500 15.20 -15.40 -20.40
C ARG A 500 15.44 -16.39 -21.54
N TYR A 501 16.64 -16.95 -21.63
CA TYR A 501 16.93 -17.97 -22.64
C TYR A 501 16.06 -19.23 -22.41
N ALA A 502 15.92 -19.67 -21.16
CA ALA A 502 15.03 -20.77 -20.79
C ALA A 502 13.57 -20.49 -21.21
N ALA A 503 13.05 -19.29 -20.93
CA ALA A 503 11.71 -18.89 -21.32
C ALA A 503 11.52 -18.85 -22.84
N ALA A 504 12.52 -18.35 -23.60
CA ALA A 504 12.48 -18.37 -25.07
C ALA A 504 12.47 -19.81 -25.63
N CYS A 505 13.24 -20.72 -25.02
CA CYS A 505 13.21 -22.14 -25.36
C CYS A 505 11.84 -22.77 -25.10
N GLN A 506 11.22 -22.47 -23.96
CA GLN A 506 9.88 -22.95 -23.61
C GLN A 506 8.80 -22.40 -24.55
N ALA A 507 8.89 -21.12 -24.91
CA ALA A 507 8.01 -20.49 -25.89
C ALA A 507 8.14 -21.13 -27.29
N ALA A 508 9.33 -21.63 -27.64
CA ALA A 508 9.57 -22.41 -28.86
C ALA A 508 9.09 -23.88 -28.76
N GLY A 509 8.45 -24.27 -27.65
CA GLY A 509 7.95 -25.64 -27.43
C GLY A 509 9.04 -26.65 -27.04
N VAL A 510 10.24 -26.19 -26.69
CA VAL A 510 11.37 -27.05 -26.33
C VAL A 510 11.35 -27.37 -24.82
N THR A 511 11.59 -28.62 -24.46
CA THR A 511 11.78 -29.02 -23.06
C THR A 511 13.17 -28.65 -22.59
N VAL A 512 13.26 -27.79 -21.58
CA VAL A 512 14.52 -27.35 -20.96
C VAL A 512 14.84 -28.26 -19.76
N GLU A 513 16.09 -28.71 -19.64
CA GLU A 513 16.52 -29.50 -18.48
C GLU A 513 16.84 -28.61 -17.26
N LYS A 514 16.96 -29.23 -16.08
CA LYS A 514 17.25 -28.50 -14.84
C LYS A 514 18.60 -27.77 -14.94
N TRP A 515 18.55 -26.44 -14.95
CA TRP A 515 19.74 -25.57 -15.00
C TRP A 515 20.01 -24.82 -13.69
N ARG A 516 18.99 -24.66 -12.82
CA ARG A 516 19.12 -24.08 -11.47
C ARG A 516 19.53 -25.14 -10.46
N THR A 517 20.45 -24.79 -9.56
CA THR A 517 20.89 -25.63 -8.43
C THR A 517 20.76 -24.87 -7.12
N ASP A 518 20.97 -25.54 -6.00
CA ASP A 518 20.85 -24.91 -4.66
C ASP A 518 21.87 -23.76 -4.48
N ASP A 519 23.05 -23.90 -5.10
CA ASP A 519 24.15 -22.94 -5.03
C ASP A 519 24.27 -22.02 -6.27
N PHE A 520 23.37 -22.14 -7.26
CA PHE A 520 23.41 -21.33 -8.48
C PHE A 520 22.01 -20.99 -8.99
N CYS A 521 21.68 -19.69 -8.97
CA CYS A 521 20.40 -19.18 -9.44
C CYS A 521 19.18 -19.86 -8.79
N SER A 522 19.28 -20.23 -7.50
CA SER A 522 18.19 -20.87 -6.77
C SER A 522 16.95 -19.97 -6.67
N ILE A 523 15.77 -20.58 -6.73
CA ILE A 523 14.49 -19.89 -6.51
C ILE A 523 13.97 -20.30 -5.14
N SER A 524 13.77 -19.31 -4.28
CA SER A 524 13.09 -19.49 -3.01
C SER A 524 11.58 -19.48 -3.24
N CYS A 525 10.92 -20.59 -2.91
CA CYS A 525 9.48 -20.72 -3.03
C CYS A 525 8.79 -20.50 -1.68
N PRO A 526 7.56 -19.95 -1.67
CA PRO A 526 6.75 -19.82 -0.46
C PRO A 526 6.61 -21.15 0.29
N ALA A 527 6.27 -21.08 1.58
CA ALA A 527 5.95 -22.28 2.35
C ALA A 527 4.84 -23.09 1.65
N ASN A 528 4.95 -24.42 1.71
CA ASN A 528 4.04 -25.36 1.04
C ASN A 528 4.04 -25.25 -0.50
N SER A 529 5.16 -24.86 -1.09
CA SER A 529 5.38 -24.88 -2.52
C SER A 529 6.78 -25.34 -2.87
N HIS A 530 7.00 -25.71 -4.13
CA HIS A 530 8.29 -26.12 -4.64
C HIS A 530 8.53 -25.58 -6.04
N TYR A 531 9.80 -25.51 -6.44
CA TYR A 531 10.20 -25.00 -7.74
C TYR A 531 10.01 -26.05 -8.84
N GLU A 532 9.40 -25.66 -9.95
CA GLU A 532 9.34 -26.43 -11.18
C GLU A 532 9.80 -25.59 -12.38
N ILE A 533 10.62 -26.20 -13.25
CA ILE A 533 11.08 -25.53 -14.47
C ILE A 533 9.94 -25.32 -15.49
N CYS A 534 8.94 -26.19 -15.50
CA CYS A 534 7.86 -26.19 -16.49
C CYS A 534 6.54 -26.50 -15.77
N SER A 535 6.09 -25.53 -14.97
CA SER A 535 4.77 -25.56 -14.36
C SER A 535 3.72 -25.25 -15.43
N ARG A 536 2.70 -26.10 -15.59
CA ARG A 536 1.62 -25.85 -16.55
C ARG A 536 0.58 -24.97 -15.88
N SER A 537 0.26 -23.82 -16.49
CA SER A 537 -0.53 -22.75 -15.88
C SER A 537 -2.02 -23.05 -15.77
N CYS A 538 -2.36 -24.06 -14.96
CA CYS A 538 -3.71 -24.35 -14.51
C CYS A 538 -3.73 -24.31 -12.98
N TRP A 539 -3.21 -23.21 -12.43
CA TRP A 539 -3.01 -23.06 -11.00
C TRP A 539 -4.39 -22.96 -10.35
N GLN A 540 -4.66 -23.87 -9.43
CA GLN A 540 -5.72 -23.66 -8.47
C GLN A 540 -5.31 -22.49 -7.58
N THR A 541 -5.72 -21.31 -8.00
CA THR A 541 -5.74 -20.10 -7.18
C THR A 541 -7.03 -20.10 -6.38
N CYS A 542 -7.06 -19.47 -5.22
CA CYS A 542 -8.31 -19.33 -4.48
C CYS A 542 -9.42 -18.62 -5.28
N SER A 543 -9.06 -17.81 -6.27
CA SER A 543 -9.99 -17.20 -7.22
C SER A 543 -10.57 -18.17 -8.25
N SER A 544 -9.81 -19.18 -8.68
CA SER A 544 -10.27 -20.21 -9.64
C SER A 544 -11.48 -21.03 -9.13
N ILE A 545 -11.70 -21.03 -7.81
CA ILE A 545 -12.86 -21.63 -7.15
C ILE A 545 -14.15 -20.86 -7.51
N TYR A 546 -14.05 -19.53 -7.69
CA TYR A 546 -15.18 -18.65 -7.94
C TYR A 546 -15.37 -18.33 -9.42
N THR A 547 -14.35 -18.52 -10.25
CA THR A 547 -14.35 -18.20 -11.69
C THR A 547 -13.65 -19.27 -12.51
N ARG A 548 -14.24 -19.68 -13.65
CA ARG A 548 -13.56 -20.54 -14.64
C ARG A 548 -12.30 -19.83 -15.15
N MET A 549 -11.15 -20.47 -15.02
CA MET A 549 -9.88 -20.00 -15.60
C MET A 549 -9.59 -20.74 -16.90
N THR A 550 -9.20 -20.00 -17.92
CA THR A 550 -8.59 -20.51 -19.15
C THR A 550 -7.13 -20.82 -18.85
N CYS A 551 -6.76 -22.09 -18.92
CA CYS A 551 -5.40 -22.52 -18.63
C CYS A 551 -4.52 -22.30 -19.87
N SER A 552 -3.36 -21.64 -19.69
CA SER A 552 -2.41 -21.53 -20.79
C SER A 552 -1.85 -22.92 -21.10
N GLU A 553 -1.90 -23.29 -22.38
CA GLU A 553 -1.34 -24.54 -22.89
C GLU A 553 0.21 -24.53 -22.88
N GLN A 554 0.85 -23.38 -22.60
CA GLN A 554 2.30 -23.20 -22.51
C GLN A 554 2.76 -23.27 -21.06
N CYS A 555 3.83 -24.03 -20.77
CA CYS A 555 4.38 -24.08 -19.42
C CYS A 555 5.33 -22.92 -19.14
N ARG A 556 5.43 -22.53 -17.87
CA ARG A 556 6.35 -21.49 -17.40
C ARG A 556 7.12 -21.96 -16.16
N GLU A 557 8.33 -21.45 -16.01
CA GLU A 557 9.18 -21.66 -14.84
C GLU A 557 8.64 -20.92 -13.61
N GLY A 558 8.47 -21.61 -12.47
CA GLY A 558 7.90 -20.99 -11.27
C GLY A 558 7.75 -21.89 -10.05
N CYS A 559 7.20 -21.33 -8.97
CA CYS A 559 6.95 -22.03 -7.71
C CYS A 559 5.53 -22.57 -7.64
N VAL A 560 5.35 -23.89 -7.71
CA VAL A 560 4.05 -24.55 -7.71
C VAL A 560 3.66 -24.94 -6.28
N CYS A 561 2.41 -24.68 -5.88
CA CYS A 561 1.90 -25.14 -4.60
C CYS A 561 1.94 -26.68 -4.52
N ASN A 562 2.32 -27.20 -3.36
CA ASN A 562 2.31 -28.64 -3.11
C ASN A 562 0.86 -29.16 -3.15
N GLU A 563 0.71 -30.46 -3.37
CA GLU A 563 -0.60 -31.11 -3.36
C GLU A 563 -1.41 -30.79 -2.09
N GLY A 564 -2.68 -30.42 -2.25
CA GLY A 564 -3.57 -29.96 -1.17
C GLY A 564 -3.48 -28.46 -0.83
N PHE A 565 -2.59 -27.71 -1.48
CA PHE A 565 -2.45 -26.26 -1.31
C PHE A 565 -2.77 -25.51 -2.60
N VAL A 566 -3.27 -24.29 -2.44
CA VAL A 566 -3.70 -23.39 -3.52
C VAL A 566 -3.15 -21.99 -3.30
N LEU A 567 -2.91 -21.27 -4.39
CA LEU A 567 -2.30 -19.95 -4.31
C LEU A 567 -3.33 -18.89 -3.88
N SER A 568 -3.08 -18.26 -2.73
CA SER A 568 -3.88 -17.18 -2.16
C SER A 568 -3.04 -15.90 -2.11
N GLY A 569 -3.11 -15.11 -3.20
CA GLY A 569 -2.20 -13.98 -3.41
C GLY A 569 -0.81 -14.48 -3.78
N ASP A 570 0.11 -14.43 -2.83
CA ASP A 570 1.52 -14.81 -2.94
C ASP A 570 1.91 -16.00 -2.02
N GLU A 571 0.93 -16.61 -1.34
CA GLU A 571 1.14 -17.74 -0.41
C GLU A 571 0.36 -18.98 -0.83
N CYS A 572 0.95 -20.16 -0.64
CA CYS A 572 0.27 -21.44 -0.82
C CYS A 572 -0.40 -21.86 0.50
N VAL A 573 -1.73 -21.81 0.51
CA VAL A 573 -2.56 -22.10 1.68
C VAL A 573 -3.44 -23.32 1.42
N PRO A 574 -3.87 -24.05 2.47
CA PRO A 574 -4.91 -25.07 2.31
C PRO A 574 -6.17 -24.45 1.70
N ILE A 575 -6.91 -25.20 0.89
CA ILE A 575 -8.13 -24.71 0.19
C ILE A 575 -9.15 -24.09 1.16
N SER A 576 -9.28 -24.64 2.37
CA SER A 576 -10.15 -24.11 3.42
C SER A 576 -9.76 -22.73 3.95
N GLN A 577 -8.51 -22.31 3.73
CA GLN A 577 -7.96 -21.02 4.10
C GLN A 577 -7.90 -20.06 2.91
N CYS A 578 -8.68 -20.33 1.86
CA CYS A 578 -8.84 -19.38 0.77
C CYS A 578 -9.45 -18.07 1.24
N GLY A 579 -8.89 -16.99 0.70
CA GLY A 579 -9.35 -15.62 0.91
C GLY A 579 -10.65 -15.32 0.16
N CYS A 580 -10.96 -14.03 0.06
CA CYS A 580 -12.25 -13.53 -0.39
C CYS A 580 -12.06 -12.63 -1.62
N LEU A 581 -12.88 -12.83 -2.65
CA LEU A 581 -13.01 -11.88 -3.75
C LEU A 581 -14.17 -10.93 -3.45
N HIS A 582 -13.89 -9.64 -3.29
CA HIS A 582 -14.92 -8.64 -2.98
C HIS A 582 -14.75 -7.40 -3.86
N GLN A 583 -15.81 -7.06 -4.60
CA GLN A 583 -15.85 -5.92 -5.53
C GLN A 583 -14.70 -5.88 -6.57
N GLY A 584 -14.16 -7.05 -6.92
CA GLY A 584 -13.06 -7.16 -7.88
C GLY A 584 -11.67 -7.26 -7.26
N PHE A 585 -11.53 -7.03 -5.96
CA PHE A 585 -10.25 -7.14 -5.24
C PHE A 585 -10.17 -8.45 -4.46
N TYR A 586 -8.98 -9.05 -4.42
CA TYR A 586 -8.69 -10.23 -3.63
C TYR A 586 -8.10 -9.87 -2.26
N TYR A 587 -8.69 -10.45 -1.21
CA TYR A 587 -8.29 -10.24 0.19
C TYR A 587 -7.91 -11.58 0.83
N LYS A 588 -6.78 -11.64 1.52
CA LYS A 588 -6.39 -12.84 2.27
C LYS A 588 -7.27 -13.03 3.51
N VAL A 589 -7.32 -14.24 4.04
CA VAL A 589 -8.03 -14.53 5.29
C VAL A 589 -7.51 -13.64 6.44
N LYS A 590 -8.43 -13.13 7.27
CA LYS A 590 -8.23 -12.13 8.34
C LYS A 590 -7.86 -10.72 7.87
N GLU A 591 -7.63 -10.50 6.58
CA GLU A 591 -7.37 -9.17 6.03
C GLU A 591 -8.59 -8.27 6.24
N THR A 592 -8.33 -7.09 6.78
CA THR A 592 -9.35 -6.06 7.01
C THR A 592 -9.26 -5.03 5.90
N PHE A 593 -10.39 -4.68 5.31
CA PHE A 593 -10.46 -3.74 4.20
C PHE A 593 -11.71 -2.86 4.30
N PHE A 594 -11.72 -1.79 3.52
CA PHE A 594 -12.75 -0.76 3.57
C PHE A 594 -13.33 -0.57 2.16
N PRO A 595 -14.34 -1.35 1.77
CA PRO A 595 -14.89 -1.27 0.40
C PRO A 595 -15.60 0.07 0.16
N THR A 596 -16.05 0.72 1.23
CA THR A 596 -16.63 2.06 1.20
C THR A 596 -16.10 2.87 2.39
N LYS A 597 -16.34 4.19 2.39
CA LYS A 597 -16.03 5.06 3.54
C LYS A 597 -16.98 4.83 4.75
N GLN A 598 -17.90 3.89 4.64
CA GLN A 598 -18.96 3.62 5.62
C GLN A 598 -18.92 2.20 6.12
N GLU A 599 -18.04 1.35 5.60
CA GLU A 599 -17.99 -0.07 5.92
C GLU A 599 -16.54 -0.52 6.14
N LYS A 600 -16.33 -1.27 7.22
CA LYS A 600 -15.13 -2.04 7.52
C LYS A 600 -15.48 -3.49 7.36
N CYS A 601 -14.77 -4.18 6.48
CA CYS A 601 -14.97 -5.60 6.23
C CYS A 601 -13.73 -6.40 6.60
N GLN A 602 -13.92 -7.66 6.96
CA GLN A 602 -12.86 -8.62 7.18
C GLN A 602 -13.14 -9.90 6.39
N CYS A 603 -12.12 -10.39 5.69
CA CYS A 603 -12.21 -11.67 5.01
C CYS A 603 -12.07 -12.82 6.01
N GLN A 604 -12.99 -13.78 5.97
CA GLN A 604 -12.98 -15.00 6.78
C GLN A 604 -12.51 -16.19 5.96
N ALA A 605 -12.04 -17.24 6.66
CA ALA A 605 -11.68 -18.50 6.02
C ALA A 605 -12.87 -19.09 5.24
N GLY A 606 -12.61 -19.58 4.03
CA GLY A 606 -13.64 -20.11 3.14
C GLY A 606 -14.39 -19.04 2.33
N GLY A 607 -13.80 -17.85 2.16
CA GLY A 607 -14.27 -16.83 1.21
C GLY A 607 -15.41 -15.94 1.65
N THR A 608 -15.82 -16.02 2.92
CA THR A 608 -16.92 -15.19 3.44
C THR A 608 -16.40 -13.82 3.87
N VAL A 609 -17.11 -12.75 3.54
CA VAL A 609 -16.79 -11.39 3.99
C VAL A 609 -17.76 -10.98 5.08
N ASP A 610 -17.21 -10.55 6.23
CA ASP A 610 -17.99 -9.96 7.32
C ASP A 610 -17.78 -8.44 7.35
N CYS A 611 -18.87 -7.66 7.30
CA CYS A 611 -18.82 -6.20 7.18
C CYS A 611 -19.57 -5.51 8.33
N GLN A 612 -18.96 -4.45 8.86
CA GLN A 612 -19.48 -3.61 9.92
C GLN A 612 -19.54 -2.16 9.43
N LYS A 613 -20.61 -1.44 9.80
CA LYS A 613 -20.69 -0.01 9.50
C LYS A 613 -19.70 0.78 10.34
N ILE A 614 -19.01 1.73 9.72
CA ILE A 614 -18.07 2.64 10.34
C ILE A 614 -18.43 4.10 10.03
N SER A 615 -18.15 4.98 10.98
CA SER A 615 -18.36 6.43 10.86
C SER A 615 -17.38 7.15 11.77
N CYS A 616 -16.93 8.35 11.38
CA CYS A 616 -16.11 9.16 12.26
C CYS A 616 -16.94 9.83 13.37
N PRO A 617 -16.32 10.09 14.54
CA PRO A 617 -16.93 10.90 15.58
C PRO A 617 -17.40 12.25 15.01
N GLY A 618 -18.64 12.65 15.34
CA GLY A 618 -19.22 13.90 14.83
C GLY A 618 -19.78 13.85 13.41
N GLY A 619 -19.84 12.67 12.76
CA GLY A 619 -20.44 12.53 11.43
C GLY A 619 -19.58 13.07 10.28
N ILE A 620 -18.31 13.36 10.53
CA ILE A 620 -17.34 13.83 9.54
C ILE A 620 -17.02 12.70 8.55
N GLU A 621 -16.81 13.03 7.27
CA GLU A 621 -16.45 12.05 6.25
C GLU A 621 -15.00 11.56 6.44
N GLY A 622 -14.83 10.24 6.65
CA GLY A 622 -13.51 9.60 6.74
C GLY A 622 -12.77 9.51 5.40
N LYS A 623 -11.45 9.34 5.45
CA LYS A 623 -10.62 9.05 4.28
C LYS A 623 -9.97 7.68 4.43
N ILE A 624 -9.78 6.98 3.33
CA ILE A 624 -8.97 5.76 3.30
C ILE A 624 -7.58 6.19 2.82
N ILE A 625 -6.58 6.06 3.68
CA ILE A 625 -5.18 6.40 3.39
C ILE A 625 -4.36 5.13 3.63
N ASP A 626 -3.64 4.67 2.60
CA ASP A 626 -2.86 3.43 2.59
C ASP A 626 -3.65 2.19 3.05
N GLY A 627 -4.91 2.07 2.60
CA GLY A 627 -5.79 0.96 2.97
C GLY A 627 -6.34 1.02 4.40
N VAL A 628 -6.09 2.10 5.14
CA VAL A 628 -6.60 2.31 6.50
C VAL A 628 -7.67 3.38 6.49
N PHE A 629 -8.84 3.10 7.08
CA PHE A 629 -9.84 4.13 7.37
C PHE A 629 -9.31 5.07 8.45
N GLN A 630 -8.96 6.27 8.03
CA GLN A 630 -8.54 7.36 8.89
C GLN A 630 -9.66 8.40 8.93
N CYS A 631 -10.11 8.71 10.14
CA CYS A 631 -10.85 9.94 10.32
C CYS A 631 -9.89 11.10 10.10
N PRO A 632 -10.34 12.23 9.52
CA PRO A 632 -9.56 13.46 9.56
C PRO A 632 -9.07 13.65 10.99
N PRO A 633 -7.78 13.95 11.20
CA PRO A 633 -7.28 14.20 12.54
C PRO A 633 -8.24 15.19 13.19
N ALA A 634 -8.78 14.81 14.37
CA ALA A 634 -9.62 15.70 15.17
C ALA A 634 -8.92 17.05 15.19
N THR A 635 -9.57 18.11 14.71
CA THR A 635 -8.94 19.42 14.50
C THR A 635 -8.15 19.78 15.75
N LEU A 636 -6.83 19.63 15.70
CA LEU A 636 -5.99 19.84 16.85
C LEU A 636 -5.85 21.35 17.04
N GLY A 637 -6.24 21.85 18.20
CA GLY A 637 -5.94 23.23 18.57
C GLY A 637 -4.44 23.37 18.77
N ALA A 638 -3.82 24.33 18.11
CA ALA A 638 -2.39 24.63 18.27
C ALA A 638 -2.20 26.04 18.83
N CYS A 639 -1.59 26.12 20.02
CA CYS A 639 -1.13 27.37 20.60
C CYS A 639 0.38 27.51 20.41
N VAL A 640 0.84 28.71 20.08
CA VAL A 640 2.26 29.00 19.81
C VAL A 640 2.74 30.16 20.68
N ALA A 641 3.92 30.01 21.27
CA ALA A 641 4.70 31.10 21.84
C ALA A 641 6.05 31.16 21.12
N THR A 642 6.37 32.28 20.47
CA THR A 642 7.56 32.41 19.62
C THR A 642 8.20 33.79 19.66
N GLY A 643 9.52 33.83 19.49
CA GLY A 643 10.31 35.06 19.52
C GLY A 643 10.30 35.78 20.87
N ASP A 644 10.60 37.08 20.86
CA ASP A 644 10.63 37.90 22.09
C ASP A 644 9.27 38.04 22.77
N ARG A 645 8.19 38.11 21.98
CA ARG A 645 6.88 38.57 22.49
C ARG A 645 5.64 38.04 21.79
N ASN A 646 5.77 37.18 20.77
CA ASN A 646 4.64 36.83 19.89
C ASN A 646 3.96 35.54 20.35
N TYR A 647 2.64 35.53 20.32
CA TYR A 647 1.80 34.42 20.75
C TYR A 647 0.66 34.20 19.76
N MET A 648 0.14 32.98 19.74
CA MET A 648 -1.07 32.60 19.03
C MET A 648 -1.91 31.67 19.90
N SER A 649 -3.18 32.00 20.10
CA SER A 649 -4.15 31.17 20.84
C SER A 649 -4.48 29.88 20.08
N PHE A 650 -5.15 28.94 20.74
CA PHE A 650 -5.64 27.71 20.10
C PHE A 650 -6.64 27.97 18.98
N ASP A 651 -7.41 29.05 19.09
CA ASP A 651 -8.37 29.43 18.06
C ASP A 651 -7.69 30.20 16.93
N GLY A 652 -6.46 30.71 17.11
CA GLY A 652 -5.65 31.34 16.04
C GLY A 652 -5.52 32.86 16.17
N THR A 653 -5.88 33.43 17.32
CA THR A 653 -5.69 34.85 17.62
C THR A 653 -4.22 35.13 17.87
N ALA A 654 -3.58 35.91 16.98
CA ALA A 654 -2.19 36.34 17.14
C ALA A 654 -2.09 37.64 17.96
N PHE A 655 -1.18 37.69 18.94
CA PHE A 655 -1.01 38.84 19.82
C PHE A 655 0.39 38.94 20.42
N ASN A 656 0.68 40.06 21.08
CA ASN A 656 2.00 40.37 21.63
C ASN A 656 1.96 40.71 23.12
N ILE A 657 2.83 40.08 23.91
CA ILE A 657 3.04 40.37 25.33
C ILE A 657 4.52 40.68 25.55
N SER A 658 4.81 41.89 26.04
CA SER A 658 6.19 42.38 26.18
C SER A 658 6.84 42.05 27.53
N GLY A 659 6.10 41.52 28.51
CA GLY A 659 6.66 41.27 29.85
C GLY A 659 7.54 40.02 29.90
N THR A 660 8.59 40.04 30.74
CA THR A 660 9.54 38.91 30.90
C THR A 660 9.29 38.13 32.19
N CYS A 661 8.02 37.81 32.46
CA CYS A 661 7.58 37.08 33.64
C CYS A 661 7.55 35.55 33.41
N SER A 662 7.10 34.84 34.45
CA SER A 662 6.60 33.48 34.32
C SER A 662 5.09 33.53 34.06
N TYR A 663 4.61 32.80 33.06
CA TYR A 663 3.23 32.83 32.58
C TYR A 663 2.64 31.44 32.48
N ILE A 664 1.33 31.34 32.72
CA ILE A 664 0.53 30.16 32.37
C ILE A 664 0.16 30.27 30.89
N LEU A 665 0.75 29.41 30.05
CA LEU A 665 0.36 29.33 28.64
C LEU A 665 -1.04 28.76 28.52
N THR A 666 -1.28 27.62 29.14
CA THR A 666 -2.58 26.97 29.16
C THR A 666 -2.70 26.08 30.38
N GLU A 667 -3.90 25.98 30.92
CA GLU A 667 -4.26 25.03 31.95
C GLU A 667 -5.69 24.51 31.74
N THR A 668 -5.98 23.37 32.35
CA THR A 668 -7.34 22.83 32.39
C THR A 668 -8.15 23.58 33.45
N CYS A 669 -9.23 24.25 33.04
CA CYS A 669 -9.99 25.16 33.91
C CYS A 669 -11.38 24.65 34.27
N THR A 670 -11.83 23.60 33.59
CA THR A 670 -13.07 22.87 33.91
C THR A 670 -12.73 21.39 34.02
N ASN A 671 -13.20 20.73 35.08
CA ASN A 671 -12.76 19.37 35.44
C ASN A 671 -13.69 18.25 34.95
N ASP A 672 -14.70 18.57 34.14
CA ASP A 672 -15.64 17.57 33.67
C ASP A 672 -15.10 16.88 32.41
N ASN A 673 -14.74 15.59 32.55
CA ASN A 673 -14.43 14.64 31.46
C ASN A 673 -13.08 14.76 30.73
N VAL A 674 -12.13 15.59 31.17
CA VAL A 674 -10.76 15.66 30.59
C VAL A 674 -9.65 15.46 31.63
N LYS A 675 -8.41 15.19 31.19
CA LYS A 675 -7.27 15.03 32.11
C LYS A 675 -6.66 16.40 32.45
N PRO A 676 -6.46 16.72 33.73
CA PRO A 676 -5.92 18.01 34.12
C PRO A 676 -4.43 18.11 33.78
N PHE A 677 -4.03 19.27 33.25
CA PHE A 677 -2.63 19.65 33.06
C PHE A 677 -2.44 21.17 33.15
N VAL A 678 -1.21 21.59 33.40
CA VAL A 678 -0.79 23.00 33.40
C VAL A 678 0.51 23.15 32.63
N VAL A 679 0.59 24.13 31.73
CA VAL A 679 1.81 24.48 30.98
C VAL A 679 2.24 25.91 31.32
N LYS A 680 3.44 26.06 31.86
CA LYS A 680 4.02 27.34 32.28
C LYS A 680 5.32 27.61 31.53
N ILE A 681 5.54 28.86 31.12
CA ILE A 681 6.84 29.31 30.62
C ILE A 681 7.43 30.35 31.55
N LYS A 682 8.75 30.30 31.73
CA LYS A 682 9.54 31.33 32.41
C LYS A 682 10.40 32.04 31.38
N LYS A 683 10.22 33.35 31.20
CA LYS A 683 11.04 34.13 30.26
C LYS A 683 12.31 34.67 30.91
N ASP A 684 13.37 34.83 30.11
CA ASP A 684 14.61 35.45 30.55
C ASP A 684 14.40 36.92 30.92
N PRO A 685 15.03 37.43 32.00
CA PRO A 685 15.02 38.85 32.33
C PRO A 685 15.49 39.70 31.15
N ARG A 686 14.87 40.87 30.97
CA ARG A 686 15.19 41.74 29.83
C ARG A 686 16.61 42.27 29.92
N GLN A 687 17.32 42.27 28.79
CA GLN A 687 18.66 42.83 28.65
C GLN A 687 18.72 43.68 27.37
N LYS A 688 19.45 44.80 27.41
CA LYS A 688 19.62 45.69 26.26
C LYS A 688 20.21 44.94 25.07
N ARG A 689 19.61 45.10 23.88
CA ARG A 689 20.01 44.45 22.62
C ARG A 689 19.99 42.91 22.64
N LYS A 690 19.13 42.31 23.47
CA LYS A 690 18.89 40.86 23.47
C LYS A 690 17.41 40.55 23.45
N VAL A 691 17.06 39.50 22.72
CA VAL A 691 15.72 38.89 22.74
C VAL A 691 15.56 38.08 24.03
N SER A 692 14.42 38.22 24.69
CA SER A 692 14.03 37.37 25.83
C SER A 692 13.69 35.97 25.33
N GLY A 693 14.45 34.97 25.77
CA GLY A 693 14.14 33.58 25.51
C GLY A 693 13.19 33.00 26.55
N ILE A 694 12.82 31.74 26.34
CA ILE A 694 12.16 30.92 27.35
C ILE A 694 13.29 30.28 28.15
N GLN A 695 13.46 30.66 29.41
CA GLN A 695 14.46 30.10 30.32
C GLN A 695 14.09 28.65 30.69
N ALA A 696 12.81 28.42 30.95
CA ALA A 696 12.29 27.11 31.30
C ALA A 696 10.82 26.97 30.87
N LEU A 697 10.45 25.74 30.49
CA LEU A 697 9.08 25.31 30.25
C LEU A 697 8.74 24.26 31.31
N SER A 698 7.69 24.48 32.09
CA SER A 698 7.21 23.56 33.14
C SER A 698 5.85 22.99 32.75
N VAL A 699 5.67 21.68 32.93
CA VAL A 699 4.44 20.95 32.64
C VAL A 699 4.06 20.14 33.87
N GLU A 700 2.88 20.42 34.42
CA GLU A 700 2.30 19.66 35.53
C GLU A 700 1.23 18.72 34.95
N VAL A 701 1.43 17.40 35.07
CA VAL A 701 0.53 16.39 34.51
C VAL A 701 0.69 15.07 35.24
N TYR A 702 -0.42 14.36 35.51
CA TYR A 702 -0.41 13.09 36.24
C TYR A 702 0.30 13.13 37.61
N GLY A 703 0.30 14.29 38.28
CA GLY A 703 1.01 14.50 39.55
C GLY A 703 2.52 14.66 39.42
N LEU A 704 3.06 14.69 38.20
CA LEU A 704 4.47 14.96 37.91
C LEU A 704 4.67 16.42 37.57
N THR A 705 5.82 16.99 37.96
CA THR A 705 6.29 18.30 37.50
C THR A 705 7.50 18.12 36.59
N LEU A 706 7.32 18.39 35.30
CA LEU A 706 8.35 18.24 34.26
C LEU A 706 8.87 19.62 33.88
N THR A 707 10.18 19.86 34.02
CA THR A 707 10.79 21.14 33.62
C THR A 707 11.87 20.92 32.57
N LEU A 708 11.71 21.58 31.43
CA LEU A 708 12.68 21.66 30.34
C LEU A 708 13.41 23.00 30.42
N THR A 709 14.71 22.98 30.64
CA THR A 709 15.52 24.19 30.83
C THR A 709 16.34 24.51 29.58
N ARG A 710 16.35 25.79 29.19
CA ARG A 710 17.16 26.28 28.08
C ARG A 710 18.63 25.89 28.23
N GLY A 711 19.22 25.38 27.14
CA GLY A 711 20.62 24.99 27.09
C GLY A 711 20.95 23.61 27.68
N ARG A 712 20.01 22.93 28.34
CA ARG A 712 20.19 21.55 28.83
C ARG A 712 19.62 20.53 27.85
N ARG A 713 20.30 20.37 26.70
CA ARG A 713 19.88 19.42 25.66
C ARG A 713 19.99 17.98 26.16
N GLY A 714 19.02 17.14 25.80
CA GLY A 714 19.02 15.73 26.17
C GLY A 714 18.64 15.45 27.62
N GLU A 715 18.12 16.43 28.36
CA GLU A 715 17.75 16.31 29.77
C GLU A 715 16.36 16.88 30.06
N VAL A 716 15.67 16.30 31.04
CA VAL A 716 14.42 16.81 31.62
C VAL A 716 14.48 16.69 33.13
N MET A 717 14.04 17.72 33.85
CA MET A 717 13.88 17.64 35.30
C MET A 717 12.49 17.10 35.63
N VAL A 718 12.40 16.03 36.41
CA VAL A 718 11.16 15.40 36.85
C VAL A 718 11.13 15.44 38.37
N ASP A 719 10.14 16.10 38.94
CA ASP A 719 9.97 16.26 40.40
C ASP A 719 11.26 16.72 41.10
N SER A 720 11.89 17.74 40.51
CA SER A 720 13.17 18.33 40.94
C SER A 720 14.42 17.48 40.70
N ILE A 721 14.38 16.34 40.00
CA ILE A 721 15.57 15.53 39.68
C ILE A 721 15.82 15.49 38.17
N PHE A 722 17.06 15.71 37.72
CA PHE A 722 17.40 15.60 36.31
C PHE A 722 17.46 14.15 35.82
N HIS A 723 16.90 13.91 34.65
CA HIS A 723 16.95 12.65 33.93
C HIS A 723 17.35 12.88 32.48
N HIS A 724 18.10 11.93 31.92
CA HIS A 724 18.45 11.94 30.50
C HIS A 724 17.26 11.49 29.64
N LEU A 725 17.17 12.06 28.44
CA LEU A 725 16.17 11.69 27.45
C LEU A 725 16.61 10.45 26.65
N PRO A 726 15.67 9.58 26.23
CA PRO A 726 14.23 9.68 26.44
C PRO A 726 13.80 9.32 27.87
N ALA A 727 12.74 9.97 28.34
CA ALA A 727 12.13 9.68 29.64
C ALA A 727 10.68 9.19 29.43
N ILE A 728 10.43 7.94 29.81
CA ILE A 728 9.13 7.27 29.72
C ILE A 728 8.57 7.12 31.12
N LEU A 729 7.58 7.94 31.46
CA LEU A 729 7.09 8.13 32.82
C LEU A 729 5.64 7.62 32.95
N SER A 730 5.22 7.34 34.19
CA SER A 730 3.85 6.95 34.51
C SER A 730 3.33 5.75 33.69
N ASN A 731 4.15 4.70 33.52
CA ASN A 731 3.86 3.52 32.70
C ASN A 731 3.62 3.83 31.21
N GLY A 732 4.36 4.79 30.66
CA GLY A 732 4.28 5.19 29.26
C GLY A 732 3.20 6.22 28.94
N ARG A 733 2.48 6.71 29.96
CA ARG A 733 1.46 7.76 29.81
C ARG A 733 2.04 9.14 29.54
N VAL A 734 3.30 9.37 29.92
CA VAL A 734 4.04 10.58 29.55
C VAL A 734 5.38 10.17 28.96
N GLN A 735 5.69 10.73 27.80
CA GLN A 735 6.90 10.39 27.06
C GLN A 735 7.60 11.68 26.65
N VAL A 736 8.89 11.79 26.94
CA VAL A 736 9.71 12.95 26.61
C VAL A 736 10.88 12.49 25.75
N HIS A 737 11.00 13.05 24.55
CA HIS A 737 11.97 12.64 23.53
C HIS A 737 12.80 13.82 23.03
N GLN A 738 14.05 13.56 22.64
CA GLN A 738 14.80 14.50 21.84
C GLN A 738 14.18 14.56 20.44
N HIS A 739 13.81 15.76 19.99
CA HIS A 739 13.18 16.00 18.69
C HIS A 739 13.97 17.07 17.95
N GLY A 740 14.81 16.65 17.00
CA GLY A 740 15.74 17.52 16.28
C GLY A 740 16.66 18.27 17.26
N MET A 741 16.63 19.60 17.23
CA MET A 741 17.38 20.46 18.15
C MET A 741 16.64 20.74 19.47
N GLY A 742 15.36 20.38 19.57
CA GLY A 742 14.49 20.62 20.72
C GLY A 742 14.04 19.34 21.42
N VAL A 743 12.91 19.43 22.10
CA VAL A 743 12.29 18.35 22.87
C VAL A 743 10.81 18.24 22.52
N LEU A 744 10.33 17.00 22.45
CA LEU A 744 8.93 16.63 22.25
C LEU A 744 8.43 15.91 23.50
N LEU A 745 7.37 16.43 24.11
CA LEU A 745 6.64 15.81 25.21
C LEU A 745 5.26 15.39 24.71
N GLN A 746 4.90 14.14 24.97
CA GLN A 746 3.63 13.55 24.57
C GLN A 746 2.95 12.85 25.74
N THR A 747 1.62 12.88 25.73
CA THR A 747 0.79 12.16 26.70
C THR A 747 -0.13 11.16 26.00
N ASP A 748 -0.59 10.16 26.74
CA ASP A 748 -1.56 9.15 26.27
C ASP A 748 -2.92 9.74 25.87
N PHE A 749 -3.32 10.87 26.47
CA PHE A 749 -4.57 11.56 26.14
C PHE A 749 -4.44 12.56 24.99
N GLY A 750 -3.26 12.67 24.36
CA GLY A 750 -3.08 13.45 23.13
C GLY A 750 -2.58 14.90 23.31
N LEU A 751 -2.23 15.34 24.52
CA LEU A 751 -1.44 16.59 24.68
C LEU A 751 -0.05 16.37 24.12
N VAL A 752 0.36 17.28 23.22
CA VAL A 752 1.70 17.30 22.61
C VAL A 752 2.32 18.67 22.80
N ILE A 753 3.52 18.71 23.38
CA ILE A 753 4.27 19.94 23.60
C ILE A 753 5.61 19.83 22.89
N ARG A 754 5.95 20.85 22.11
CA ARG A 754 7.23 20.97 21.42
C ARG A 754 7.94 22.21 21.90
N TYR A 755 9.21 22.09 22.24
CA TYR A 755 10.03 23.20 22.68
C TYR A 755 11.41 23.13 22.04
N ASP A 756 11.83 24.19 21.38
CA ASP A 756 13.14 24.31 20.73
C ASP A 756 14.33 24.49 21.70
N LEU A 757 14.07 24.44 23.03
CA LEU A 757 15.02 24.76 24.09
C LEU A 757 15.59 26.19 24.00
N LEU A 758 14.90 27.10 23.32
CA LEU A 758 15.31 28.49 23.12
C LEU A 758 14.14 29.46 23.32
N ARG A 759 13.24 29.60 22.34
CA ARG A 759 12.19 30.63 22.33
C ARG A 759 10.88 30.22 21.66
N HIS A 760 10.79 29.01 21.12
CA HIS A 760 9.62 28.53 20.39
C HIS A 760 9.00 27.34 21.12
N VAL A 761 7.75 27.52 21.56
CA VAL A 761 6.91 26.48 22.15
C VAL A 761 5.64 26.34 21.33
N THR A 762 5.28 25.10 21.00
CA THR A 762 3.97 24.75 20.44
C THR A 762 3.28 23.79 21.39
N VAL A 763 2.05 24.12 21.78
CA VAL A 763 1.17 23.24 22.55
C VAL A 763 0.03 22.81 21.64
N THR A 764 -0.19 21.51 21.53
CA THR A 764 -1.24 20.93 20.70
C THR A 764 -2.14 20.05 21.56
N VAL A 765 -3.45 20.25 21.45
CA VAL A 765 -4.46 19.54 22.25
C VAL A 765 -5.53 18.93 21.33
N PRO A 766 -6.12 17.79 21.71
CA PRO A 766 -7.21 17.20 20.96
C PRO A 766 -8.50 17.98 21.16
N GLN A 767 -9.41 17.87 20.19
CA GLN A 767 -10.72 18.53 20.22
C GLN A 767 -11.57 18.20 21.46
N SER A 768 -11.29 17.09 22.17
CA SER A 768 -11.94 16.80 23.45
C SER A 768 -11.69 17.85 24.54
N TYR A 769 -10.68 18.72 24.38
CA TYR A 769 -10.42 19.85 25.26
C TYR A 769 -11.11 21.15 24.83
N GLN A 770 -11.92 21.13 23.76
CA GLN A 770 -12.60 22.32 23.25
C GLN A 770 -13.50 22.92 24.34
N GLY A 771 -13.28 24.19 24.70
CA GLY A 771 -13.98 24.91 25.75
C GLY A 771 -13.56 24.57 27.19
N HIS A 772 -12.57 23.68 27.38
CA HIS A 772 -12.13 23.24 28.71
C HIS A 772 -10.85 23.93 29.21
N LEU A 773 -10.20 24.71 28.35
CA LEU A 773 -8.91 25.32 28.61
C LEU A 773 -9.06 26.80 28.97
N CYS A 774 -8.04 27.35 29.62
CA CYS A 774 -7.83 28.78 29.77
C CYS A 774 -6.34 29.09 29.97
N GLY A 775 -5.95 30.36 29.93
CA GLY A 775 -4.55 30.79 29.93
C GLY A 775 -4.25 31.75 28.77
N LEU A 776 -2.98 32.04 28.54
CA LEU A 776 -2.57 32.86 27.39
C LEU A 776 -2.96 32.25 26.04
N CYS A 777 -3.14 30.94 25.96
CA CYS A 777 -3.57 30.24 24.76
C CYS A 777 -5.09 30.34 24.47
N GLY A 778 -5.85 31.12 25.25
CA GLY A 778 -7.29 31.26 25.06
C GLY A 778 -8.09 30.09 25.64
N ASN A 779 -9.37 30.00 25.27
CA ASN A 779 -10.30 29.00 25.81
C ASN A 779 -10.59 27.82 24.87
N TYR A 780 -10.04 27.88 23.64
CA TYR A 780 -10.17 26.84 22.61
C TYR A 780 -11.62 26.47 22.34
N ASN A 781 -12.47 27.45 22.02
CA ASN A 781 -13.88 27.20 21.73
C ASN A 781 -14.23 27.42 20.23
N GLY A 782 -13.24 27.80 19.42
CA GLY A 782 -13.40 28.15 18.01
C GLY A 782 -13.74 29.62 17.76
N GLN A 783 -13.74 30.47 18.80
CA GLN A 783 -14.05 31.89 18.71
C GLN A 783 -12.83 32.74 19.05
N HIS A 784 -12.32 33.46 18.06
CA HIS A 784 -11.11 34.28 18.23
C HIS A 784 -11.32 35.54 19.10
N LYS A 785 -12.58 36.01 19.23
CA LYS A 785 -12.87 37.33 19.81
C LYS A 785 -12.87 37.34 21.34
N ASP A 786 -13.05 36.19 21.97
CA ASP A 786 -13.09 36.00 23.42
C ASP A 786 -11.82 35.36 23.97
N ASP A 787 -10.77 35.20 23.16
CA ASP A 787 -9.51 34.59 23.59
C ASP A 787 -8.80 35.36 24.72
N PHE A 788 -8.98 36.69 24.80
CA PHE A 788 -8.42 37.49 25.90
C PHE A 788 -9.25 37.44 27.18
N ARG A 789 -9.63 36.24 27.61
CA ARG A 789 -10.40 36.03 28.83
C ARG A 789 -9.51 36.00 30.07
N LEU A 790 -9.82 36.83 31.04
CA LEU A 790 -9.12 36.92 32.32
C LEU A 790 -9.46 35.71 33.22
N PRO A 791 -8.64 35.40 34.25
CA PRO A 791 -8.93 34.33 35.21
C PRO A 791 -10.28 34.46 35.92
N ASN A 792 -10.80 35.70 36.08
CA ASN A 792 -12.12 35.98 36.64
C ASN A 792 -13.28 35.80 35.64
N GLY A 793 -13.00 35.38 34.41
CA GLY A 793 -13.96 35.13 33.35
C GLY A 793 -14.34 36.35 32.49
N GLN A 794 -13.85 37.56 32.80
CA GLN A 794 -14.12 38.79 32.05
C GLN A 794 -13.22 38.93 30.81
N GLN A 795 -13.67 39.67 29.79
CA GLN A 795 -12.86 39.97 28.61
C GLN A 795 -11.88 41.12 28.91
N ALA A 796 -10.60 40.92 28.61
CA ALA A 796 -9.59 41.97 28.71
C ALA A 796 -9.71 42.99 27.55
N PRO A 797 -9.46 44.28 27.79
CA PRO A 797 -9.53 45.31 26.76
C PRO A 797 -8.37 45.25 25.76
N ASN A 798 -7.24 44.64 26.12
CA ASN A 798 -6.07 44.50 25.25
C ASN A 798 -5.13 43.38 25.74
N ALA A 799 -4.19 43.00 24.88
CA ALA A 799 -3.22 41.92 25.12
C ALA A 799 -2.30 42.18 26.33
N MET A 800 -2.02 43.43 26.70
CA MET A 800 -1.15 43.74 27.84
C MET A 800 -1.87 43.46 29.16
N VAL A 801 -3.12 43.91 29.30
CA VAL A 801 -3.96 43.60 30.48
C VAL A 801 -4.20 42.10 30.61
N PHE A 802 -4.48 41.44 29.48
CA PHE A 802 -4.59 39.98 29.42
C PHE A 802 -3.30 39.28 29.87
N GLY A 803 -2.15 39.67 29.32
CA GLY A 803 -0.85 39.11 29.67
C GLY A 803 -0.50 39.27 31.15
N SER A 804 -0.79 40.43 31.73
CA SER A 804 -0.51 40.69 33.14
C SER A 804 -1.34 39.83 34.09
N ALA A 805 -2.54 39.41 33.69
CA ALA A 805 -3.44 38.60 34.52
C ALA A 805 -3.04 37.11 34.59
N TRP A 806 -2.28 36.60 33.61
CA TRP A 806 -1.87 35.20 33.50
C TRP A 806 -0.43 34.92 33.99
N LYS A 807 0.11 35.81 34.82
CA LYS A 807 1.40 35.61 35.49
C LYS A 807 1.29 34.60 36.62
N THR A 808 2.35 33.82 36.82
CA THR A 808 2.45 32.97 38.01
C THR A 808 2.84 33.81 39.25
N PRO A 809 2.30 33.50 40.44
CA PRO A 809 2.72 34.16 41.69
C PRO A 809 4.22 33.98 41.98
N GLY A 810 4.88 34.98 42.57
CA GLY A 810 6.19 34.81 43.20
C GLY A 810 7.43 35.35 42.46
N ALA A 811 7.29 36.25 41.48
CA ALA A 811 8.45 36.91 40.86
C ALA A 811 8.25 38.42 40.66
N SER A 812 9.22 39.23 41.12
CA SER A 812 9.37 40.63 40.71
C SER A 812 9.82 40.68 39.25
N CYS A 813 8.89 40.91 38.32
CA CYS A 813 9.14 41.00 36.88
C CYS A 813 8.49 42.26 36.29
N SER A 814 9.07 42.79 35.20
CA SER A 814 8.58 44.01 34.55
C SER A 814 7.56 43.71 33.45
N ASP A 815 6.44 44.42 33.46
CA ASP A 815 5.44 44.41 32.38
C ASP A 815 5.78 45.35 31.23
N GLU A 816 6.59 46.36 31.52
CA GLU A 816 6.90 47.41 30.57
C GLU A 816 8.23 47.14 29.88
N CYS A 817 8.29 47.48 28.59
CA CYS A 817 9.57 47.71 27.93
C CYS A 817 9.86 49.21 27.90
N PRO A 818 10.85 49.69 28.67
CA PRO A 818 11.37 51.04 28.48
C PRO A 818 11.86 51.22 27.05
N LYS A 819 11.59 52.39 26.43
CA LYS A 819 12.05 52.70 25.06
C LYS A 819 13.57 52.58 24.87
N SER A 820 14.36 52.67 25.95
CA SER A 820 15.81 52.48 25.95
C SER A 820 16.24 51.02 25.72
N ASP A 821 15.38 50.05 26.03
CA ASP A 821 15.66 48.61 26.02
C ASP A 821 14.95 47.86 24.88
N CYS A 822 13.85 48.42 24.34
CA CYS A 822 13.21 47.99 23.09
C CYS A 822 13.27 49.09 22.04
N PRO A 823 14.33 49.15 21.21
CA PRO A 823 14.40 50.12 20.12
C PRO A 823 13.25 49.89 19.13
N VAL A 824 12.60 50.97 18.70
CA VAL A 824 11.68 50.92 17.56
C VAL A 824 12.51 50.64 16.31
N CYS A 825 12.13 49.60 15.57
CA CYS A 825 12.81 49.28 14.32
C CYS A 825 12.58 50.39 13.31
N THR A 826 13.66 51.00 12.80
CA THR A 826 13.56 52.01 11.75
C THR A 826 13.06 51.37 10.46
N GLU A 827 12.34 52.13 9.63
CA GLU A 827 11.77 51.60 8.39
C GLU A 827 12.86 51.10 7.43
N GLU A 828 14.05 51.72 7.43
CA GLU A 828 15.18 51.29 6.60
C GLU A 828 15.66 49.89 7.00
N LYS A 829 15.75 49.59 8.30
CA LYS A 829 16.12 48.26 8.80
C LYS A 829 15.03 47.23 8.53
N LYS A 830 13.75 47.59 8.67
CA LYS A 830 12.63 46.70 8.34
C LYS A 830 12.70 46.27 6.88
N VAL A 831 12.87 47.21 5.94
CA VAL A 831 12.99 46.90 4.50
C VAL A 831 14.15 45.95 4.22
N VAL A 832 15.27 46.08 4.93
CA VAL A 832 16.40 45.14 4.81
C VAL A 832 16.03 43.75 5.32
N PHE A 833 15.44 43.64 6.53
CA PHE A 833 15.11 42.35 7.13
C PHE A 833 13.92 41.63 6.47
N GLN A 834 13.13 42.33 5.66
CA GLN A 834 12.08 41.73 4.83
C GLN A 834 12.62 41.02 3.58
N LYS A 835 13.90 41.21 3.23
CA LYS A 835 14.49 40.57 2.04
C LYS A 835 14.62 39.04 2.22
N PRO A 836 14.71 38.27 1.11
CA PRO A 836 14.89 36.81 1.14
C PRO A 836 16.10 36.34 1.95
N ASP A 837 17.18 37.12 2.01
CA ASP A 837 18.38 36.80 2.79
C ASP A 837 18.22 37.02 4.31
N TYR A 838 17.01 37.35 4.76
CA TYR A 838 16.62 37.53 6.17
C TYR A 838 15.28 36.84 6.44
N CYS A 839 14.30 37.55 7.01
CA CYS A 839 13.00 36.99 7.36
C CYS A 839 12.13 36.72 6.14
N GLY A 840 12.41 37.37 5.00
CA GLY A 840 11.65 37.21 3.75
C GLY A 840 11.52 35.77 3.31
N ILE A 841 12.54 34.93 3.54
CA ILE A 841 12.55 33.50 3.19
C ILE A 841 11.31 32.73 3.66
N LEU A 842 10.72 33.13 4.78
CA LEU A 842 9.54 32.49 5.38
C LEU A 842 8.29 32.64 4.51
N THR A 843 8.21 33.71 3.72
CA THR A 843 7.03 34.09 2.94
C THR A 843 7.28 34.03 1.43
N LEU A 844 8.42 33.50 0.96
CA LEU A 844 8.69 33.40 -0.48
C LEU A 844 7.70 32.42 -1.14
N PRO A 845 6.87 32.84 -2.11
CA PRO A 845 5.88 31.95 -2.75
C PRO A 845 6.48 30.76 -3.50
N LYS A 846 7.75 30.88 -3.92
CA LYS A 846 8.56 29.83 -4.53
C LYS A 846 9.88 29.77 -3.78
N GLY A 847 9.83 29.20 -2.59
CA GLY A 847 10.96 29.11 -1.67
C GLY A 847 10.90 27.81 -0.87
N PRO A 848 11.85 27.57 0.03
CA PRO A 848 12.00 26.26 0.67
C PRO A 848 10.83 25.82 1.56
N PHE A 849 9.89 26.73 1.83
CA PHE A 849 8.71 26.49 2.67
C PHE A 849 7.38 26.67 1.91
N ASP A 850 7.39 26.75 0.57
CA ASP A 850 6.17 26.99 -0.22
C ASP A 850 5.10 25.92 -0.01
N SER A 851 5.52 24.65 0.09
CA SER A 851 4.71 23.48 0.38
C SER A 851 4.03 23.57 1.74
N CYS A 852 4.51 24.42 2.65
CA CYS A 852 3.98 24.58 4.00
C CYS A 852 2.96 25.72 4.12
N HIS A 853 3.00 26.73 3.24
CA HIS A 853 2.20 27.97 3.38
C HIS A 853 0.69 27.76 3.46
N HIS A 854 0.18 26.71 2.81
CA HIS A 854 -1.25 26.39 2.82
C HIS A 854 -1.71 25.67 4.10
N LEU A 855 -0.78 25.07 4.84
CA LEU A 855 -1.06 24.37 6.10
C LEU A 855 -0.75 25.23 7.31
N ILE A 856 0.39 25.92 7.29
CA ILE A 856 0.84 26.81 8.37
C ILE A 856 1.03 28.20 7.79
N ASN A 857 0.33 29.19 8.35
CA ASN A 857 0.47 30.57 7.91
C ASN A 857 1.80 31.17 8.43
N PRO A 858 2.70 31.63 7.54
CA PRO A 858 4.00 32.17 7.95
C PRO A 858 3.93 33.53 8.67
N ALA A 859 2.78 34.23 8.67
CA ALA A 859 2.66 35.61 9.12
C ALA A 859 3.19 35.85 10.55
N LEU A 860 2.81 35.00 11.51
CA LEU A 860 3.27 35.11 12.91
C LEU A 860 4.79 34.98 13.01
N TYR A 861 5.35 33.98 12.34
CA TYR A 861 6.79 33.69 12.36
C TYR A 861 7.60 34.78 11.66
N PHE A 862 7.07 35.31 10.56
CA PHE A 862 7.65 36.43 9.84
C PHE A 862 7.71 37.69 10.71
N GLN A 863 6.61 38.06 11.38
CA GLN A 863 6.57 39.21 12.27
C GLN A 863 7.50 39.03 13.48
N ALA A 864 7.54 37.82 14.05
CA ALA A 864 8.46 37.49 15.13
C ALA A 864 9.93 37.64 14.69
N CYS A 865 10.27 37.12 13.52
CA CYS A 865 11.61 37.23 12.95
C CYS A 865 12.03 38.69 12.76
N LEU A 866 11.16 39.51 12.15
CA LEU A 866 11.45 40.93 11.92
C LEU A 866 11.71 41.66 13.24
N HIS A 867 10.82 41.48 14.21
CA HIS A 867 10.96 42.11 15.52
C HIS A 867 12.25 41.71 16.24
N ASP A 868 12.55 40.41 16.26
CA ASP A 868 13.71 39.88 16.95
C ASP A 868 15.02 40.39 16.32
N LEU A 869 15.11 40.48 14.99
CA LEU A 869 16.29 41.06 14.32
C LEU A 869 16.42 42.55 14.54
N CYS A 870 15.31 43.27 14.66
CA CYS A 870 15.34 44.68 15.00
C CYS A 870 15.93 44.90 16.40
N LEU A 871 15.56 44.06 17.38
CA LEU A 871 16.10 44.12 18.74
C LEU A 871 17.59 43.78 18.81
N THR A 872 18.05 42.87 17.97
CA THR A 872 19.44 42.37 17.99
C THR A 872 20.32 42.99 16.92
N GLU A 873 19.86 44.07 16.27
CA GLU A 873 20.57 44.78 15.22
C GLU A 873 21.04 43.87 14.06
N GLY A 874 20.24 42.85 13.73
CA GLY A 874 20.52 41.93 12.61
C GLY A 874 21.37 40.70 12.97
N ASP A 875 21.45 40.30 14.25
CA ASP A 875 22.18 39.10 14.66
C ASP A 875 21.73 37.86 13.86
N THR A 876 22.66 37.30 13.08
CA THR A 876 22.41 36.14 12.21
C THR A 876 22.05 34.89 13.00
N ARG A 877 22.53 34.71 14.23
CA ARG A 877 22.12 33.58 15.07
C ARG A 877 20.64 33.65 15.40
N VAL A 878 20.14 34.87 15.62
CA VAL A 878 18.73 35.12 15.88
C VAL A 878 17.88 34.88 14.63
N LEU A 879 18.33 35.33 13.47
CA LEU A 879 17.71 35.02 12.18
C LEU A 879 17.52 33.52 12.00
N CYS A 880 18.60 32.75 12.17
CA CYS A 880 18.59 31.31 11.94
C CYS A 880 17.69 30.55 12.91
N GLN A 881 17.59 31.02 14.16
CA GLN A 881 16.69 30.43 15.15
C GLN A 881 15.22 30.73 14.82
N SER A 882 14.91 31.94 14.36
CA SER A 882 13.57 32.29 13.90
C SER A 882 13.15 31.48 12.67
N ILE A 883 14.06 31.27 11.70
CA ILE A 883 13.76 30.40 10.54
C ILE A 883 13.58 28.95 10.96
N GLN A 884 14.45 28.43 11.83
CA GLN A 884 14.33 27.05 12.34
C GLN A 884 12.96 26.80 13.00
N SER A 885 12.41 27.78 13.71
CA SER A 885 11.10 27.64 14.38
C SER A 885 9.99 27.34 13.38
N TYR A 886 9.98 28.04 12.25
CA TYR A 886 9.01 27.80 11.18
C TYR A 886 9.29 26.49 10.42
N ALA A 887 10.57 26.23 10.07
CA ALA A 887 10.98 24.98 9.43
C ALA A 887 10.54 23.75 10.22
N THR A 888 10.76 23.76 11.54
CA THR A 888 10.37 22.68 12.45
C THR A 888 8.84 22.52 12.49
N THR A 889 8.11 23.64 12.57
CA THR A 889 6.63 23.63 12.57
C THR A 889 6.07 23.00 11.28
N CYS A 890 6.67 23.30 10.12
CA CYS A 890 6.29 22.69 8.85
C CYS A 890 6.55 21.18 8.83
N GLN A 891 7.73 20.75 9.27
CA GLN A 891 8.07 19.32 9.32
C GLN A 891 7.20 18.55 10.33
N ASP A 892 6.83 19.17 11.45
CA ASP A 892 5.90 18.60 12.43
C ASP A 892 4.48 18.44 11.89
N ALA A 893 4.08 19.29 10.93
CA ALA A 893 2.83 19.14 10.19
C ALA A 893 2.90 18.07 9.09
N GLY A 894 4.03 17.36 8.98
CA GLY A 894 4.25 16.31 7.97
C GLY A 894 4.65 16.83 6.60
N VAL A 895 5.02 18.11 6.49
CA VAL A 895 5.42 18.73 5.22
C VAL A 895 6.89 18.44 4.93
N ILE A 896 7.17 17.96 3.72
CA ILE A 896 8.53 17.87 3.18
C ILE A 896 8.94 19.28 2.72
N ILE A 897 9.93 19.85 3.41
CA ILE A 897 10.51 21.17 3.08
C ILE A 897 11.79 21.01 2.26
N GLU A 898 12.14 22.01 1.46
CA GLU A 898 13.41 22.04 0.75
C GLU A 898 14.56 22.55 1.63
N ALA A 899 15.80 22.37 1.17
CA ALA A 899 16.99 22.82 1.88
C ALA A 899 17.05 24.35 1.99
N TRP A 900 16.88 24.88 3.20
CA TRP A 900 16.96 26.32 3.46
C TRP A 900 18.33 26.78 4.00
N ARG A 901 19.11 25.89 4.64
CA ARG A 901 20.46 26.17 5.14
C ARG A 901 21.51 26.03 4.04
N LYS A 902 22.51 26.91 4.05
CA LYS A 902 23.70 26.85 3.18
C LYS A 902 24.96 27.07 4.03
N PRO A 903 26.17 26.67 3.58
CA PRO A 903 27.40 26.94 4.32
C PRO A 903 27.60 28.43 4.68
N SER A 904 27.14 29.33 3.80
CA SER A 904 27.15 30.79 3.99
C SER A 904 25.90 31.37 4.67
N PHE A 905 24.83 30.59 4.81
CA PHE A 905 23.53 31.05 5.31
C PHE A 905 22.96 30.08 6.33
N CYS A 906 23.02 30.47 7.60
CA CYS A 906 22.57 29.65 8.72
C CYS A 906 23.18 28.23 8.76
N PRO A 907 24.52 28.08 8.81
CA PRO A 907 25.13 26.77 8.98
C PRO A 907 24.75 26.17 10.35
N LEU A 908 24.37 24.89 10.37
CA LEU A 908 24.16 24.14 11.62
C LEU A 908 25.44 23.39 11.98
N ARG A 909 25.95 23.59 13.21
CA ARG A 909 27.10 22.84 13.73
C ARG A 909 26.62 21.58 14.44
N CYS A 910 27.11 20.44 14.00
CA CYS A 910 26.82 19.16 14.60
C CYS A 910 27.96 18.68 15.51
N PRO A 911 27.66 17.88 16.56
CA PRO A 911 28.69 17.24 17.38
C PRO A 911 29.68 16.42 16.56
N ALA A 912 30.84 16.09 17.15
CA ALA A 912 31.79 15.17 16.51
C ALA A 912 31.11 13.85 16.12
N ASN A 913 31.54 13.26 14.99
CA ASN A 913 30.98 12.04 14.42
C ASN A 913 29.50 12.15 14.02
N SER A 914 29.08 13.33 13.56
CA SER A 914 27.72 13.57 13.06
C SER A 914 27.68 14.66 12.01
N ASN A 915 26.72 14.56 11.09
CA ASN A 915 26.52 15.49 9.99
C ASN A 915 25.10 16.06 9.99
N TYR A 916 24.95 17.24 9.40
CA TYR A 916 23.66 17.87 9.21
C TYR A 916 22.76 17.03 8.29
N SER A 917 21.48 16.90 8.65
CA SER A 917 20.44 16.29 7.82
C SER A 917 19.13 17.07 7.95
N LEU A 918 18.42 17.24 6.84
CA LEU A 918 17.05 17.77 6.83
C LEU A 918 16.02 16.80 7.41
N CYS A 919 16.34 15.50 7.45
CA CYS A 919 15.48 14.45 7.96
C CYS A 919 16.34 13.47 8.75
N THR A 920 16.30 13.59 10.07
CA THR A 920 16.91 12.62 10.98
C THR A 920 15.98 12.33 12.15
N ASN A 921 15.98 11.08 12.61
CA ASN A 921 15.27 10.67 13.80
C ASN A 921 16.31 10.38 14.90
N VAL A 922 16.56 11.39 15.74
CA VAL A 922 17.56 11.33 16.80
C VAL A 922 17.15 10.34 17.90
N CYS A 923 15.84 10.14 18.13
CA CYS A 923 15.36 9.19 19.12
C CYS A 923 15.64 7.74 18.71
N VAL A 924 15.24 7.34 17.49
CA VAL A 924 15.46 5.98 16.98
C VAL A 924 16.96 5.68 16.90
N ASN A 925 17.76 6.66 16.49
CA ASN A 925 19.22 6.55 16.41
C ASN A 925 19.91 7.04 17.70
N SER A 926 19.36 6.69 18.87
CA SER A 926 19.96 6.94 20.18
C SER A 926 20.29 5.65 20.93
N CYS A 927 21.15 5.73 21.94
CA CYS A 927 21.45 4.59 22.81
C CYS A 927 20.19 3.97 23.45
N ALA A 928 19.19 4.79 23.77
CA ALA A 928 17.90 4.29 24.25
C ALA A 928 17.03 3.69 23.13
N GLY A 929 17.11 4.23 21.91
CA GLY A 929 16.42 3.69 20.73
C GLY A 929 16.89 2.28 20.32
N LEU A 930 18.13 1.88 20.66
CA LEU A 930 18.60 0.50 20.48
C LEU A 930 17.87 -0.51 21.39
N VAL A 931 17.38 -0.06 22.53
CA VAL A 931 16.69 -0.91 23.50
C VAL A 931 15.24 -1.11 23.08
N ASP A 932 14.54 -0.04 22.70
CA ASP A 932 13.17 -0.12 22.18
C ASP A 932 12.82 1.06 21.26
N ALA A 933 13.07 0.89 19.96
CA ALA A 933 12.75 1.89 18.94
C ALA A 933 11.24 2.15 18.78
N SER A 934 10.37 1.26 19.29
CA SER A 934 8.91 1.44 19.19
C SER A 934 8.40 2.61 20.02
N LYS A 935 9.19 3.09 20.99
CA LYS A 935 8.86 4.23 21.86
C LYS A 935 9.22 5.58 21.23
N CYS A 936 9.91 5.60 20.10
CA CYS A 936 10.30 6.84 19.45
C CYS A 936 9.25 7.37 18.46
N PRO A 937 9.19 8.71 18.25
CA PRO A 937 8.40 9.29 17.16
C PRO A 937 8.80 8.66 15.82
N LYS A 938 7.84 8.44 14.90
CA LYS A 938 8.13 7.87 13.57
C LYS A 938 8.55 8.92 12.54
N THR A 939 8.24 10.18 12.79
CA THR A 939 8.58 11.30 11.92
C THR A 939 10.04 11.72 12.12
N CYS A 940 10.74 12.03 11.03
CA CYS A 940 12.06 12.65 11.07
C CYS A 940 11.92 14.18 10.98
N ILE A 941 12.89 14.91 11.54
CA ILE A 941 12.97 16.37 11.39
C ILE A 941 14.42 16.81 11.20
N GLU A 942 14.61 18.08 10.86
CA GLU A 942 15.93 18.69 10.67
C GLU A 942 16.79 18.59 11.95
N GLY A 943 18.04 18.16 11.80
CA GLY A 943 18.96 18.02 12.93
C GLY A 943 20.31 17.40 12.56
N CYS A 944 21.01 16.89 13.57
CA CYS A 944 22.29 16.22 13.41
C CYS A 944 22.10 14.70 13.39
N HIS A 945 22.60 14.06 12.34
CA HIS A 945 22.58 12.61 12.14
C HIS A 945 23.95 12.03 12.49
N CYS A 946 24.00 11.07 13.40
CA CYS A 946 25.24 10.38 13.75
C CYS A 946 25.77 9.58 12.55
N GLU A 947 27.08 9.60 12.34
CA GLU A 947 27.73 8.85 11.27
C GLU A 947 27.64 7.34 11.53
N LYS A 948 27.82 6.54 10.46
CA LYS A 948 27.75 5.07 10.55
C LYS A 948 28.72 4.54 11.62
N GLY A 949 28.18 3.75 12.56
CA GLY A 949 28.94 3.18 13.68
C GLY A 949 28.82 3.96 14.99
N TYR A 950 28.28 5.18 14.94
CA TYR A 950 28.01 6.02 16.10
C TYR A 950 26.50 6.15 16.35
N ILE A 951 26.13 6.49 17.58
CA ILE A 951 24.76 6.65 18.01
C ILE A 951 24.63 7.75 19.07
N PHE A 952 23.49 8.44 19.12
CA PHE A 952 23.31 9.60 19.99
C PHE A 952 23.10 9.17 21.46
N ASP A 953 23.87 9.73 22.40
CA ASP A 953 23.76 9.41 23.83
C ASP A 953 22.97 10.44 24.66
N GLY A 954 22.38 11.44 23.99
CA GLY A 954 21.73 12.59 24.62
C GLY A 954 22.53 13.89 24.50
N HIS A 955 23.85 13.81 24.36
CA HIS A 955 24.73 14.98 24.23
C HIS A 955 25.54 14.97 22.92
N GLY A 956 26.05 13.81 22.50
CA GLY A 956 26.84 13.65 21.29
C GLY A 956 26.71 12.26 20.68
N CYS A 957 27.46 12.01 19.61
CA CYS A 957 27.48 10.72 18.93
C CYS A 957 28.65 9.88 19.44
N VAL A 958 28.33 8.78 20.12
CA VAL A 958 29.30 7.86 20.73
C VAL A 958 29.26 6.49 20.02
N PRO A 959 30.35 5.71 20.05
CA PRO A 959 30.33 4.33 19.59
C PRO A 959 29.26 3.50 20.29
N LYS A 960 28.65 2.54 19.60
CA LYS A 960 27.54 1.72 20.13
C LYS A 960 27.88 0.97 21.42
N ASP A 961 29.13 0.54 21.58
CA ASP A 961 29.66 -0.13 22.78
C ASP A 961 29.82 0.80 23.99
N LYS A 962 29.69 2.11 23.79
CA LYS A 962 29.69 3.12 24.86
C LYS A 962 28.29 3.57 25.29
N CYS A 963 27.24 2.88 24.85
CA CYS A 963 25.89 3.14 25.30
C CYS A 963 25.69 2.79 26.78
N GLY A 964 24.89 3.61 27.46
CA GLY A 964 24.51 3.42 28.85
C GLY A 964 23.38 2.40 29.05
N CYS A 965 22.72 2.49 30.19
CA CYS A 965 21.67 1.58 30.65
C CYS A 965 20.30 2.24 30.52
N PHE A 966 19.30 1.50 30.03
CA PHE A 966 17.91 1.95 30.01
C PHE A 966 17.07 1.07 30.93
N VAL A 967 16.61 1.62 32.06
CA VAL A 967 15.91 0.88 33.12
C VAL A 967 14.75 1.73 33.64
N ASP A 968 13.58 1.11 33.82
CA ASP A 968 12.35 1.76 34.30
C ASP A 968 11.95 3.03 33.52
N GLY A 969 12.15 3.00 32.21
CA GLY A 969 11.84 4.13 31.33
C GLY A 969 12.82 5.32 31.43
N LYS A 970 13.95 5.16 32.13
CA LYS A 970 14.98 6.19 32.28
C LYS A 970 16.32 5.74 31.70
N TYR A 971 17.01 6.65 31.02
CA TYR A 971 18.36 6.42 30.52
C TYR A 971 19.42 6.88 31.53
N TYR A 972 20.43 6.06 31.74
CA TYR A 972 21.61 6.32 32.58
C TYR A 972 22.86 6.14 31.72
N LYS A 973 23.80 7.09 31.77
CA LYS A 973 25.06 7.00 31.04
C LYS A 973 25.94 5.87 31.58
N LEU A 974 26.85 5.40 30.73
CA LEU A 974 27.79 4.34 31.11
C LEU A 974 28.63 4.76 32.32
N HIS A 975 28.66 3.93 33.37
CA HIS A 975 29.30 4.21 34.68
C HIS A 975 28.68 5.35 35.50
N GLU A 976 27.54 5.89 35.09
CA GLU A 976 26.80 6.86 35.90
C GLU A 976 26.37 6.20 37.22
N SER A 977 26.64 6.87 38.33
CA SER A 977 26.24 6.44 39.67
C SER A 977 25.24 7.42 40.25
N VAL A 978 24.06 6.92 40.63
CA VAL A 978 22.95 7.72 41.15
C VAL A 978 22.44 7.15 42.47
N LEU A 979 21.92 8.02 43.33
CA LEU A 979 21.20 7.59 44.52
C LEU A 979 19.72 7.36 44.21
N LYS A 980 19.14 6.32 44.80
CA LYS A 980 17.72 5.97 44.72
C LYS A 980 17.14 5.74 46.12
N ASP A 981 15.81 5.71 46.20
CA ASP A 981 15.04 5.39 47.41
C ASP A 981 15.42 6.23 48.63
N ASN A 982 15.43 7.57 48.48
CA ASN A 982 15.87 8.51 49.52
C ASN A 982 17.27 8.16 50.06
N CYS A 983 18.24 8.06 49.15
CA CYS A 983 19.64 7.77 49.43
C CYS A 983 19.91 6.40 50.09
N ARG A 984 18.91 5.50 50.11
CA ARG A 984 19.06 4.13 50.65
C ARG A 984 19.79 3.18 49.72
N GLN A 985 19.90 3.55 48.44
CA GLN A 985 20.58 2.76 47.43
C GLN A 985 21.49 3.64 46.58
N ARG A 986 22.66 3.10 46.23
CA ARG A 986 23.55 3.65 45.21
C ARG A 986 23.55 2.69 44.03
N CYS A 987 23.17 3.19 42.87
CA CYS A 987 23.03 2.42 41.65
C CYS A 987 23.98 2.91 40.58
N THR A 988 24.75 2.01 39.97
CA THR A 988 25.69 2.32 38.90
C THR A 988 25.32 1.59 37.62
N CYS A 989 25.34 2.29 36.48
CA CYS A 989 25.18 1.65 35.18
C CYS A 989 26.43 0.86 34.79
N VAL A 990 26.30 -0.46 34.68
CA VAL A 990 27.40 -1.38 34.35
C VAL A 990 27.17 -1.99 32.96
N PRO A 991 28.15 -1.90 32.04
CA PRO A 991 28.02 -2.46 30.70
C PRO A 991 27.61 -3.94 30.72
N GLY A 992 26.59 -4.30 29.94
CA GLY A 992 26.07 -5.67 29.83
C GLY A 992 25.28 -6.20 31.04
N LYS A 993 25.24 -5.49 32.17
CA LYS A 993 24.49 -5.89 33.38
C LYS A 993 23.32 -4.97 33.72
N GLY A 994 23.20 -3.82 33.06
CA GLY A 994 22.18 -2.82 33.38
C GLY A 994 22.54 -2.04 34.66
N LEU A 995 21.52 -1.60 35.40
CA LEU A 995 21.72 -0.85 36.63
C LEU A 995 22.00 -1.80 37.80
N THR A 996 23.20 -1.71 38.40
CA THR A 996 23.58 -2.51 39.58
C THR A 996 23.51 -1.64 40.83
N CYS A 997 22.68 -2.01 41.81
CA CYS A 997 22.46 -1.24 43.03
C CYS A 997 23.03 -1.92 44.26
N SER A 998 23.59 -1.14 45.19
CA SER A 998 24.00 -1.55 46.53
C SER A 998 23.33 -0.68 47.59
N SER A 999 23.20 -1.20 48.81
CA SER A 999 22.71 -0.43 49.95
C SER A 999 23.61 0.77 50.23
N HIS A 1000 23.01 1.92 50.51
CA HIS A 1000 23.70 3.16 50.85
C HIS A 1000 22.98 3.87 52.00
N SER A 1001 23.71 4.69 52.74
CA SER A 1001 23.18 5.58 53.76
C SER A 1001 24.08 6.80 53.82
N CYS A 1002 23.50 7.98 53.98
CA CYS A 1002 24.25 9.20 54.30
C CYS A 1002 24.95 9.03 55.66
N THR A 1003 26.07 9.73 55.88
CA THR A 1003 26.73 9.75 57.19
C THR A 1003 25.86 10.48 58.23
N ASP A 1004 26.20 10.35 59.52
CA ASP A 1004 25.41 10.93 60.61
C ASP A 1004 25.32 12.47 60.56
N ASP A 1005 26.25 13.13 59.86
CA ASP A 1005 26.31 14.57 59.59
C ASP A 1005 25.72 14.99 58.23
N GLU A 1006 25.23 14.03 57.44
CA GLU A 1006 24.66 14.26 56.11
C GLU A 1006 23.14 14.00 56.11
N THR A 1007 22.39 14.82 55.39
CA THR A 1007 20.94 14.62 55.17
C THR A 1007 20.67 14.35 53.72
N CYS A 1008 19.88 13.31 53.43
CA CYS A 1008 19.47 13.01 52.06
C CYS A 1008 18.53 14.10 51.53
N GLU A 1009 19.00 14.86 50.55
CA GLU A 1009 18.22 15.93 49.94
C GLU A 1009 18.54 16.10 48.45
N ILE A 1010 17.70 16.86 47.76
CA ILE A 1010 17.88 17.18 46.36
C ILE A 1010 18.53 18.56 46.28
N ARG A 1011 19.78 18.64 45.81
CA ARG A 1011 20.47 19.91 45.53
C ARG A 1011 20.81 20.00 44.05
N ASP A 1012 20.51 21.15 43.45
CA ASP A 1012 20.77 21.44 42.02
C ASP A 1012 20.27 20.37 41.04
N GLY A 1013 19.19 19.68 41.43
CA GLY A 1013 18.53 18.65 40.65
C GLY A 1013 19.18 17.27 40.71
N VAL A 1014 20.04 17.02 41.70
CA VAL A 1014 20.67 15.74 41.98
C VAL A 1014 20.29 15.29 43.39
N LEU A 1015 19.86 14.04 43.55
CA LEU A 1015 19.62 13.44 44.86
C LEU A 1015 20.97 13.01 45.47
N GLY A 1016 21.29 13.56 46.64
CA GLY A 1016 22.58 13.39 47.30
C GLY A 1016 22.47 13.28 48.81
N CYS A 1017 23.54 12.73 49.38
CA CYS A 1017 24.07 13.12 50.68
C CYS A 1017 25.12 14.21 50.37
#